data_AF-A0A954PFF4-F1
#
_entry.id   AF-A0A954PFF4-F1
#
_cell.length_a   1.000
_cell.length_b   1.000
_cell.length_c   1.000
_cell.angle_alpha   90.00
_cell.angle_beta   90.00
_cell.angle_gamma   90.00
#
_symmetry.space_group_name_H-M   'P 1'
#
loop_
_entity.id
_entity.type
_entity.pdbx_description
1 polymer ?
#
loop_
_entity_poly.entity_id
_entity_poly.type
_entity_poly.pdbx_seq_one_letter_code
_entity_poly.pdbx_strand_id
1 'polypeptide(L)'
;MTFTAVSVVSYDVRLHSSEPHGNAAPGVPVLALDFDGELTRQPGFSLVGRCEVTESDPAVPGYTGMPSHNRALQLSQAGSYARIEPPAEASWAFQKGDSISIEAWVNVKSIKPNAYAYIVGKGRTYETDRLENQDFALRIVGRKGSASLSFLFSTDVRQADVQGNRPEYQYHRWTTDDEFPLDGSWHHLAVSYRFGEPESMAGFIDGRPVSGNWDMAGPTAHPPVASSEPIWIGSSRGGDPNNSFVGWLDNVRISRSELSPAEVKERRIHIEQPPEFVRHRDKSRVLITLHEDAGSYKLFPSQPPEESFRFSLDELAITRLPVKYLRGGLRDRWRGPVLLRAFVETDLPGGETELLVRSPGLTRLWIDGTVVASTPARKLFPDAHQPFIVYEPDMPWLRVPHAGDRETRVKLDLAAGPHTVILESMVGSSSSRTETGETLVAYRVGGEMFQLLGPASRQTPFVSLTDDAFLDYQQRMDSRLEGLEHQWLLETSSREDDYWERRHELARQVIDKLEPIANPTVNPWLKSTTELDELAASLVDPKIPQKTVQATDELAEPRTLLRRLSLDLRGIPPTALELKEFEQYDARHRTAEFASRFLDDERWADHWTSYWQDVLAENPNILKPSLNNTGPFRWWLHDSLLANKPMDRFVTELVRMQGDSHAGGPAGFGVATQNDVPMAEKGHIIAAAFLAVDLKCARCHDAPYHPWTQKDLFSLGSMLHSGNLTVPATSSVPQAFFDRKVDGTEIQVTLQPGDVVAPYFPRSLLSELELASGVPVLRAPDASSRERLAALITGPNSLRFPRVIANRVWTRIMGWGLVDSTEDWLDASIRCEPLLEYLAREFVRSGYDVKELTRLIVTSRTYQRTAIDPDAEFESAGLAFVAPWIRRMSAEQVVDSLHVVGGRSMQTEPITFDLEASQKLENFLNLGVADRAWQLTSLSNERDRPSLSLPKAAAVAECLSAFGWRSTRQAPVTHREDEANVTQPGTIANSHLTGWVTRLTDDSELTELALQASSAKEFIAAVFIRILSREPTTEEMSIFLEILQPGFDDRRATVQLSLPAPPASRGFATWSNHFDVKANALMRELEREVANGPQPTQRLESEWRQRAEDAIWAVMNAPEFQVIQ
;
A
#
# COMPACT_ATOMS: atom_id res chain seq x y z
N MET A 1 -4.55 -67.59 -24.65
CA MET A 1 -4.47 -67.76 -23.19
C MET A 1 -4.49 -66.36 -22.59
N THR A 2 -5.67 -65.77 -22.35
CA THR A 2 -6.37 -65.77 -21.04
C THR A 2 -5.49 -65.26 -19.90
N PHE A 3 -5.68 -63.99 -19.55
CA PHE A 3 -5.67 -63.56 -18.14
C PHE A 3 -7.01 -62.90 -17.84
N THR A 4 -7.78 -63.67 -17.08
CA THR A 4 -8.96 -63.42 -16.25
C THR A 4 -9.28 -61.98 -15.90
N ALA A 5 -10.54 -61.62 -16.19
CA ALA A 5 -11.25 -60.47 -15.66
C ALA A 5 -11.32 -60.50 -14.13
N VAL A 6 -11.03 -59.35 -13.51
CA VAL A 6 -11.42 -59.02 -12.14
C VAL A 6 -12.70 -58.19 -12.24
N SER A 7 -13.67 -58.58 -11.42
CA SER A 7 -15.06 -58.16 -11.38
C SER A 7 -15.26 -56.64 -11.26
N VAL A 8 -16.02 -56.07 -12.20
CA VAL A 8 -16.71 -54.79 -12.04
C VAL A 8 -17.86 -55.00 -11.05
N VAL A 9 -17.78 -54.39 -9.88
CA VAL A 9 -18.91 -54.29 -8.95
C VAL A 9 -19.76 -53.12 -9.42
N SER A 10 -20.83 -53.42 -10.17
CA SER A 10 -21.90 -52.46 -10.44
C SER A 10 -22.75 -52.32 -9.19
N TYR A 11 -22.82 -51.12 -8.61
CA TYR A 11 -23.77 -50.81 -7.55
C TYR A 11 -25.13 -50.49 -8.18
N ASP A 12 -26.05 -51.45 -8.12
CA ASP A 12 -27.48 -51.18 -8.26
C ASP A 12 -27.94 -50.41 -7.01
N VAL A 13 -28.64 -49.29 -7.19
CA VAL A 13 -29.40 -48.67 -6.10
C VAL A 13 -30.56 -49.60 -5.74
N ARG A 14 -30.36 -50.46 -4.73
CA ARG A 14 -31.43 -51.29 -4.15
C ARG A 14 -31.95 -50.67 -2.85
N LEU A 15 -33.19 -50.20 -2.86
CA LEU A 15 -34.00 -50.14 -1.64
C LEU A 15 -34.38 -51.59 -1.29
N HIS A 16 -33.70 -52.18 -0.31
CA HIS A 16 -34.04 -53.52 0.16
C HIS A 16 -35.19 -53.46 1.19
N SER A 17 -36.28 -54.16 0.90
CA SER A 17 -37.35 -54.52 1.84
C SER A 17 -36.78 -55.44 2.93
N SER A 18 -36.86 -55.03 4.19
CA SER A 18 -36.41 -55.84 5.34
C SER A 18 -37.54 -56.69 5.92
N GLU A 19 -37.28 -57.98 6.13
CA GLU A 19 -38.09 -58.82 7.02
C GLU A 19 -38.12 -58.24 8.46
N PRO A 20 -39.19 -58.49 9.23
CA PRO A 20 -39.40 -57.84 10.52
C PRO A 20 -38.57 -58.52 11.62
N HIS A 21 -37.76 -57.70 12.30
CA HIS A 21 -36.99 -58.00 13.51
C HIS A 21 -35.68 -58.80 13.32
N GLY A 22 -34.59 -58.10 13.04
CA GLY A 22 -33.22 -58.58 13.22
C GLY A 22 -32.20 -57.54 12.75
N ASN A 23 -31.15 -57.29 13.53
CA ASN A 23 -30.05 -56.36 13.23
C ASN A 23 -29.62 -56.44 11.75
N ALA A 24 -29.71 -55.32 11.02
CA ALA A 24 -29.13 -55.19 9.69
C ALA A 24 -27.64 -55.57 9.76
N ALA A 25 -27.17 -56.37 8.80
CA ALA A 25 -25.77 -56.79 8.74
C ALA A 25 -24.82 -55.57 8.75
N PRO A 26 -23.71 -55.61 9.52
CA PRO A 26 -22.74 -54.52 9.52
C PRO A 26 -22.20 -54.30 8.11
N GLY A 27 -22.38 -53.09 7.55
CA GLY A 27 -21.77 -52.68 6.28
C GLY A 27 -22.72 -52.21 5.18
N VAL A 28 -24.04 -52.45 5.27
CA VAL A 28 -25.00 -51.96 4.27
C VAL A 28 -25.42 -50.51 4.60
N PRO A 29 -25.27 -49.55 3.68
CA PRO A 29 -25.71 -48.17 3.91
C PRO A 29 -27.25 -48.05 4.02
N VAL A 30 -27.70 -47.17 4.92
CA VAL A 30 -29.10 -46.74 5.07
C VAL A 30 -29.58 -46.00 3.81
N LEU A 31 -28.67 -45.23 3.21
CA LEU A 31 -28.85 -44.53 1.93
C LEU A 31 -27.50 -44.49 1.20
N ALA A 32 -27.49 -44.73 -0.10
CA ALA A 32 -26.33 -44.51 -0.96
C ALA A 32 -26.80 -44.03 -2.34
N LEU A 33 -26.33 -42.86 -2.76
CA LEU A 33 -26.72 -42.20 -4.00
C LEU A 33 -25.47 -41.76 -4.76
N ASP A 34 -25.16 -42.47 -5.85
CA ASP A 34 -24.04 -42.19 -6.77
C ASP A 34 -24.48 -41.41 -8.01
N PHE A 35 -25.79 -41.21 -8.22
CA PHE A 35 -26.40 -40.47 -9.33
C PHE A 35 -26.07 -40.96 -10.76
N ASP A 36 -25.23 -41.99 -10.91
CA ASP A 36 -24.84 -42.59 -12.18
C ASP A 36 -25.92 -43.51 -12.79
N GLY A 37 -26.81 -44.09 -11.95
CA GLY A 37 -27.91 -44.97 -12.36
C GLY A 37 -29.23 -44.27 -12.76
N GLU A 38 -30.29 -45.05 -13.06
CA GLU A 38 -31.66 -44.54 -13.30
C GLU A 38 -32.39 -44.16 -11.98
N LEU A 39 -31.72 -43.39 -11.12
CA LEU A 39 -32.21 -42.95 -9.80
C LEU A 39 -33.52 -42.14 -9.87
N THR A 40 -33.70 -41.37 -10.94
CA THR A 40 -34.92 -40.57 -11.19
C THR A 40 -36.17 -41.42 -11.49
N ARG A 41 -36.03 -42.74 -11.65
CA ARG A 41 -37.16 -43.67 -11.87
C ARG A 41 -37.55 -44.45 -10.61
N GLN A 42 -36.87 -44.24 -9.48
CA GLN A 42 -37.20 -44.94 -8.24
C GLN A 42 -38.48 -44.37 -7.58
N PRO A 43 -39.42 -45.24 -7.14
CA PRO A 43 -40.59 -44.80 -6.39
C PRO A 43 -40.18 -44.04 -5.12
N GLY A 44 -40.68 -42.80 -4.96
CA GLY A 44 -40.42 -41.97 -3.78
C GLY A 44 -39.26 -40.97 -3.91
N PHE A 45 -38.49 -40.98 -5.00
CA PHE A 45 -37.50 -39.94 -5.31
C PHE A 45 -38.14 -38.82 -6.14
N SER A 46 -37.96 -37.56 -5.74
CA SER A 46 -38.48 -36.40 -6.47
C SER A 46 -37.50 -35.23 -6.44
N LEU A 47 -37.46 -34.47 -7.53
CA LEU A 47 -36.67 -33.24 -7.66
C LEU A 47 -37.62 -32.03 -7.60
N VAL A 48 -37.26 -31.04 -6.79
CA VAL A 48 -38.06 -29.82 -6.59
C VAL A 48 -37.20 -28.59 -6.86
N GLY A 49 -37.74 -27.63 -7.61
CA GLY A 49 -37.03 -26.41 -8.02
C GLY A 49 -36.12 -26.62 -9.22
N ARG A 50 -35.03 -25.85 -9.33
CA ARG A 50 -34.01 -26.00 -10.39
C ARG A 50 -32.97 -27.03 -9.96
N CYS A 51 -33.39 -28.29 -9.98
CA CYS A 51 -32.62 -29.45 -9.56
C CYS A 51 -32.64 -30.50 -10.68
N GLU A 52 -31.48 -30.97 -11.10
CA GLU A 52 -31.34 -32.01 -12.13
C GLU A 52 -30.12 -32.89 -11.89
N VAL A 53 -30.12 -34.10 -12.46
CA VAL A 53 -28.96 -35.01 -12.42
C VAL A 53 -28.25 -34.93 -13.77
N THR A 54 -27.11 -34.25 -13.79
CA THR A 54 -26.33 -33.96 -15.01
C THR A 54 -25.01 -34.68 -14.94
N GLU A 55 -24.33 -34.84 -16.08
CA GLU A 55 -22.89 -35.14 -16.05
C GLU A 55 -22.20 -34.05 -15.23
N SER A 56 -21.44 -34.45 -14.22
CA SER A 56 -20.46 -33.56 -13.61
C SER A 56 -19.22 -33.53 -14.52
N ASP A 57 -18.34 -32.55 -14.34
CA ASP A 57 -17.04 -32.54 -15.02
C ASP A 57 -15.99 -33.20 -14.10
N PRO A 58 -15.78 -34.53 -14.17
CA PRO A 58 -14.72 -35.21 -13.42
C PRO A 58 -13.33 -35.00 -14.05
N ALA A 59 -13.20 -34.24 -15.16
CA ALA A 59 -11.92 -34.07 -15.86
C ALA A 59 -10.93 -33.14 -15.13
N VAL A 60 -11.22 -32.74 -13.89
CA VAL A 60 -10.28 -32.01 -13.04
C VAL A 60 -9.08 -32.92 -12.74
N PRO A 61 -7.83 -32.49 -13.01
CA PRO A 61 -6.64 -33.26 -12.66
C PRO A 61 -6.63 -33.64 -11.18
N GLY A 62 -6.32 -34.91 -10.89
CA GLY A 62 -6.16 -35.41 -9.52
C GLY A 62 -7.27 -36.32 -9.01
N TYR A 63 -8.44 -36.43 -9.66
CA TYR A 63 -9.51 -37.31 -9.20
C TYR A 63 -9.33 -38.77 -9.68
N THR A 64 -8.89 -39.67 -8.80
CA THR A 64 -8.73 -41.12 -9.03
C THR A 64 -9.96 -41.90 -8.58
N GLY A 65 -10.68 -42.51 -9.52
CA GLY A 65 -11.76 -43.47 -9.22
C GLY A 65 -13.17 -43.03 -9.62
N MET A 66 -13.38 -41.79 -10.09
CA MET A 66 -14.66 -41.39 -10.72
C MET A 66 -14.71 -41.85 -12.19
N PRO A 67 -15.86 -42.34 -12.70
CA PRO A 67 -16.05 -42.64 -14.12
C PRO A 67 -15.86 -41.40 -15.00
N SER A 68 -15.45 -41.59 -16.26
CA SER A 68 -15.26 -40.50 -17.24
C SER A 68 -16.54 -39.75 -17.63
N HIS A 69 -17.71 -40.24 -17.20
CA HIS A 69 -19.04 -39.66 -17.40
C HIS A 69 -19.83 -39.65 -16.08
N ASN A 70 -19.14 -39.44 -14.96
CA ASN A 70 -19.75 -39.34 -13.63
C ASN A 70 -20.92 -38.33 -13.67
N ARG A 71 -22.05 -38.69 -13.07
CA ARG A 71 -23.22 -37.82 -12.95
C ARG A 71 -23.35 -37.35 -11.52
N ALA A 72 -23.87 -36.14 -11.33
CA ALA A 72 -24.07 -35.56 -10.02
C ALA A 72 -25.41 -34.82 -9.95
N LEU A 73 -25.94 -34.67 -8.74
CA LEU A 73 -27.10 -33.83 -8.48
C LEU A 73 -26.68 -32.36 -8.52
N GLN A 74 -27.14 -31.63 -9.53
CA GLN A 74 -26.95 -30.19 -9.64
C GLN A 74 -28.13 -29.43 -9.02
N LEU A 75 -27.81 -28.55 -8.08
CA LEU A 75 -28.73 -27.62 -7.41
C LEU A 75 -28.39 -26.20 -7.86
N SER A 76 -29.01 -25.75 -8.95
CA SER A 76 -28.63 -24.52 -9.65
C SER A 76 -29.14 -23.23 -9.00
N GLN A 77 -30.10 -23.33 -8.08
CA GLN A 77 -30.72 -22.17 -7.42
C GLN A 77 -31.10 -22.50 -5.97
N ALA A 78 -30.93 -21.52 -5.07
CA ALA A 78 -31.41 -21.60 -3.70
C ALA A 78 -32.91 -21.92 -3.65
N GLY A 79 -33.30 -22.83 -2.75
CA GLY A 79 -34.64 -23.39 -2.62
C GLY A 79 -34.89 -24.66 -3.42
N SER A 80 -33.94 -25.09 -4.26
CA SER A 80 -34.00 -26.38 -4.95
C SER A 80 -33.57 -27.52 -4.01
N TYR A 81 -34.17 -28.70 -4.14
CA TYR A 81 -33.82 -29.88 -3.35
C TYR A 81 -34.23 -31.17 -4.05
N ALA A 82 -33.62 -32.28 -3.64
CA ALA A 82 -34.13 -33.62 -3.90
C ALA A 82 -34.76 -34.19 -2.63
N ARG A 83 -35.83 -34.96 -2.79
CA ARG A 83 -36.62 -35.53 -1.70
C ARG A 83 -36.78 -37.03 -1.91
N ILE A 84 -36.64 -37.78 -0.82
CA ILE A 84 -36.73 -39.24 -0.81
C ILE A 84 -37.68 -39.69 0.29
N GLU A 85 -38.77 -40.33 -0.11
CA GLU A 85 -39.74 -40.92 0.81
C GLU A 85 -39.19 -42.21 1.45
N PRO A 86 -39.45 -42.45 2.74
CA PRO A 86 -39.08 -43.70 3.39
C PRO A 86 -39.88 -44.87 2.80
N PRO A 87 -39.25 -46.03 2.51
CA PRO A 87 -39.98 -47.22 2.09
C PRO A 87 -40.78 -47.79 3.28
N ALA A 88 -41.94 -48.40 3.00
CA ALA A 88 -42.92 -48.81 4.03
C ALA A 88 -42.38 -49.80 5.09
N GLU A 89 -41.27 -50.50 4.81
CA GLU A 89 -40.70 -51.54 5.67
C GLU A 89 -39.30 -51.23 6.24
N ALA A 90 -38.64 -50.11 5.88
CA ALA A 90 -37.28 -49.81 6.36
C ALA A 90 -37.24 -48.71 7.43
N SER A 91 -36.64 -49.00 8.59
CA SER A 91 -36.44 -48.01 9.66
C SER A 91 -35.18 -47.16 9.44
N TRP A 92 -35.37 -45.92 8.96
CA TRP A 92 -34.35 -44.85 8.93
C TRP A 92 -34.21 -44.11 10.29
N ALA A 93 -34.69 -44.70 11.39
CA ALA A 93 -34.60 -44.13 12.72
C ALA A 93 -33.32 -44.56 13.44
N PHE A 94 -32.60 -43.62 14.01
CA PHE A 94 -31.44 -43.90 14.86
C PHE A 94 -31.85 -43.83 16.33
N GLN A 95 -31.27 -44.67 17.17
CA GLN A 95 -31.50 -44.72 18.61
C GLN A 95 -30.22 -44.44 19.40
N LYS A 96 -30.33 -44.30 20.72
CA LYS A 96 -29.15 -44.22 21.58
C LYS A 96 -28.29 -45.48 21.42
N GLY A 97 -26.99 -45.29 21.23
CA GLY A 97 -26.03 -46.35 20.95
C GLY A 97 -25.84 -46.67 19.47
N ASP A 98 -26.74 -46.22 18.58
CA ASP A 98 -26.52 -46.36 17.14
C ASP A 98 -25.43 -45.38 16.68
N SER A 99 -24.53 -45.88 15.84
CA SER A 99 -23.60 -45.03 15.11
C SER A 99 -24.26 -44.53 13.83
N ILE A 100 -24.06 -43.26 13.51
CA ILE A 100 -24.42 -42.65 12.23
C ILE A 100 -23.14 -42.17 11.56
N SER A 101 -22.97 -42.51 10.30
CA SER A 101 -22.00 -41.84 9.45
C SER A 101 -22.67 -41.30 8.20
N ILE A 102 -22.33 -40.08 7.84
CA ILE A 102 -22.85 -39.39 6.66
C ILE A 102 -21.65 -38.88 5.87
N GLU A 103 -21.58 -39.21 4.59
CA GLU A 103 -20.55 -38.71 3.68
C GLU A 103 -21.17 -38.23 2.36
N ALA A 104 -20.53 -37.25 1.73
CA ALA A 104 -20.93 -36.71 0.44
C ALA A 104 -19.73 -36.07 -0.26
N TRP A 105 -19.71 -36.15 -1.59
CA TRP A 105 -18.92 -35.26 -2.42
C TRP A 105 -19.70 -34.00 -2.71
N VAL A 106 -19.05 -32.85 -2.54
CA VAL A 106 -19.67 -31.54 -2.73
C VAL A 106 -18.80 -30.67 -3.63
N ASN A 107 -19.42 -29.99 -4.58
CA ASN A 107 -18.83 -28.89 -5.33
C ASN A 107 -19.71 -27.66 -5.10
N VAL A 108 -19.23 -26.73 -4.29
CA VAL A 108 -20.03 -25.61 -3.80
C VAL A 108 -19.83 -24.42 -4.74
N LYS A 109 -20.89 -24.03 -5.44
CA LYS A 109 -20.85 -22.87 -6.35
C LYS A 109 -20.90 -21.55 -5.60
N SER A 110 -21.71 -21.46 -4.55
CA SER A 110 -21.81 -20.25 -3.73
C SER A 110 -22.48 -20.52 -2.40
N ILE A 111 -21.97 -19.89 -1.34
CA ILE A 111 -22.61 -19.84 -0.03
C ILE A 111 -22.27 -18.50 0.63
N LYS A 112 -23.23 -17.86 1.30
CA LYS A 112 -22.97 -16.60 2.00
C LYS A 112 -22.18 -16.88 3.30
N PRO A 113 -21.26 -16.00 3.71
CA PRO A 113 -20.60 -16.11 5.01
C PRO A 113 -21.63 -16.25 6.15
N ASN A 114 -21.37 -17.18 7.07
CA ASN A 114 -22.23 -17.58 8.19
C ASN A 114 -23.59 -18.21 7.83
N ALA A 115 -23.91 -18.40 6.54
CA ALA A 115 -25.09 -19.14 6.14
C ALA A 115 -24.84 -20.65 6.24
N TYR A 116 -25.83 -21.42 6.67
CA TYR A 116 -25.76 -22.88 6.74
C TYR A 116 -26.51 -23.47 5.55
N ALA A 117 -25.88 -24.31 4.74
CA ALA A 117 -26.52 -24.99 3.63
C ALA A 117 -26.65 -26.49 3.88
N TYR A 118 -27.79 -27.07 3.52
CA TYR A 118 -28.06 -28.52 3.66
C TYR A 118 -27.35 -29.31 2.58
N ILE A 119 -26.52 -30.28 2.97
CA ILE A 119 -26.07 -31.34 2.06
C ILE A 119 -27.17 -32.40 2.04
N VAL A 120 -27.42 -33.03 3.20
CA VAL A 120 -28.47 -34.04 3.38
C VAL A 120 -28.97 -34.01 4.82
N GLY A 121 -30.26 -34.19 5.03
CA GLY A 121 -30.84 -34.28 6.36
C GLY A 121 -32.21 -34.96 6.37
N LYS A 122 -32.65 -35.34 7.56
CA LYS A 122 -33.95 -35.96 7.80
C LYS A 122 -34.72 -35.15 8.85
N GLY A 123 -35.97 -34.82 8.54
CA GLY A 123 -36.82 -33.94 9.36
C GLY A 123 -36.63 -32.44 9.08
N ARG A 124 -37.42 -31.59 9.75
CA ARG A 124 -37.49 -30.12 9.58
C ARG A 124 -37.99 -29.67 8.20
N THR A 125 -39.08 -30.27 7.75
CA THR A 125 -39.71 -30.10 6.43
C THR A 125 -40.89 -29.12 6.42
N TYR A 126 -41.42 -28.75 7.58
CA TYR A 126 -42.67 -27.98 7.77
C TYR A 126 -43.96 -28.65 7.25
N GLU A 127 -43.92 -29.95 6.98
CA GLU A 127 -45.08 -30.71 6.47
C GLU A 127 -45.92 -31.36 7.57
N THR A 128 -45.48 -31.26 8.83
CA THR A 128 -46.21 -31.75 10.00
C THR A 128 -46.47 -30.62 11.01
N ASP A 129 -47.51 -30.75 11.84
CA ASP A 129 -47.85 -29.79 12.92
C ASP A 129 -46.76 -29.69 14.01
N ARG A 130 -45.64 -30.43 13.86
CA ARG A 130 -44.48 -30.42 14.76
C ARG A 130 -43.43 -29.45 14.23
N LEU A 131 -43.36 -28.27 14.83
CA LEU A 131 -42.39 -27.21 14.49
C LEU A 131 -40.92 -27.62 14.69
N GLU A 132 -40.63 -28.67 15.47
CA GLU A 132 -39.30 -29.01 15.99
C GLU A 132 -39.04 -30.53 15.89
N ASN A 133 -38.70 -31.02 14.69
CA ASN A 133 -38.56 -32.46 14.38
C ASN A 133 -37.29 -32.81 13.57
N GLN A 134 -36.16 -32.12 13.77
CA GLN A 134 -34.92 -32.46 13.06
C GLN A 134 -34.30 -33.74 13.63
N ASP A 135 -34.33 -34.84 12.87
CA ASP A 135 -33.63 -36.07 13.27
C ASP A 135 -32.11 -35.82 13.20
N PHE A 136 -31.59 -35.53 12.01
CA PHE A 136 -30.19 -35.17 11.79
C PHE A 136 -30.01 -34.39 10.48
N ALA A 137 -28.87 -33.70 10.32
CA ALA A 137 -28.47 -33.06 9.08
C ALA A 137 -26.94 -32.92 8.98
N LEU A 138 -26.39 -33.30 7.82
CA LEU A 138 -25.06 -32.90 7.36
C LEU A 138 -25.19 -31.60 6.57
N ARG A 139 -24.38 -30.62 6.94
CA ARG A 139 -24.45 -29.25 6.42
C ARG A 139 -23.05 -28.69 6.22
N ILE A 140 -23.00 -27.57 5.53
CA ILE A 140 -21.83 -26.70 5.47
C ILE A 140 -22.20 -25.31 5.97
N VAL A 141 -21.22 -24.59 6.50
CA VAL A 141 -21.36 -23.16 6.84
C VAL A 141 -20.40 -22.35 6.01
N GLY A 142 -20.91 -21.28 5.37
CA GLY A 142 -20.09 -20.40 4.56
C GLY A 142 -19.10 -19.62 5.41
N ARG A 143 -17.86 -19.53 4.95
CA ARG A 143 -16.83 -18.62 5.44
C ARG A 143 -16.46 -17.65 4.31
N LYS A 144 -15.52 -16.74 4.55
CA LYS A 144 -15.11 -15.78 3.53
C LYS A 144 -14.09 -16.44 2.59
N GLY A 145 -14.57 -16.93 1.44
CA GLY A 145 -13.75 -17.63 0.43
C GLY A 145 -13.59 -19.13 0.67
N SER A 146 -14.25 -19.69 1.68
CA SER A 146 -14.16 -21.10 2.09
C SER A 146 -15.47 -21.54 2.75
N ALA A 147 -15.58 -22.81 3.13
CA ALA A 147 -16.68 -23.33 3.94
C ALA A 147 -16.19 -24.34 4.98
N SER A 148 -16.96 -24.52 6.05
CA SER A 148 -16.69 -25.52 7.10
C SER A 148 -17.81 -26.56 7.17
N LEU A 149 -17.46 -27.77 7.56
CA LEU A 149 -18.40 -28.87 7.84
C LEU A 149 -19.23 -28.62 9.11
N SER A 150 -20.52 -28.96 9.09
CA SER A 150 -21.40 -28.90 10.25
C SER A 150 -22.33 -30.10 10.32
N PHE A 151 -22.48 -30.67 11.52
CA PHE A 151 -23.44 -31.72 11.84
C PHE A 151 -24.47 -31.21 12.84
N LEU A 152 -25.73 -31.56 12.63
CA LEU A 152 -26.84 -31.19 13.52
C LEU A 152 -27.72 -32.39 13.79
N PHE A 153 -28.16 -32.54 15.02
CA PHE A 153 -29.30 -33.40 15.37
C PHE A 153 -30.09 -32.76 16.52
N SER A 154 -31.26 -33.30 16.82
CA SER A 154 -32.00 -32.88 18.02
C SER A 154 -32.20 -34.05 18.97
N THR A 155 -32.29 -33.74 20.26
CA THR A 155 -32.68 -34.70 21.29
C THR A 155 -33.98 -34.30 21.93
N ASP A 156 -34.65 -35.31 22.44
CA ASP A 156 -35.87 -35.15 23.19
C ASP A 156 -35.56 -35.22 24.68
N VAL A 157 -35.56 -34.05 25.34
CA VAL A 157 -35.21 -33.93 26.76
C VAL A 157 -36.43 -34.00 27.69
N ARG A 158 -37.55 -34.59 27.23
CA ARG A 158 -38.73 -34.87 28.07
C ARG A 158 -38.38 -35.83 29.22
N GLN A 159 -37.99 -35.32 30.38
CA GLN A 159 -38.25 -35.95 31.68
C GLN A 159 -39.15 -35.06 32.53
N ALA A 160 -40.07 -35.71 33.24
CA ALA A 160 -41.15 -35.13 34.00
C ALA A 160 -40.70 -34.05 35.01
N ASP A 161 -41.19 -32.82 34.87
CA ASP A 161 -42.02 -32.24 35.94
C ASP A 161 -42.84 -31.02 35.47
N VAL A 162 -44.14 -31.13 35.78
CA VAL A 162 -45.12 -30.12 36.25
C VAL A 162 -45.09 -28.68 35.68
N GLN A 163 -46.28 -28.24 35.23
CA GLN A 163 -46.70 -26.86 34.89
C GLN A 163 -46.48 -26.37 33.45
N GLY A 164 -47.20 -26.98 32.51
CA GLY A 164 -47.93 -26.23 31.48
C GLY A 164 -47.14 -25.50 30.38
N ASN A 165 -45.82 -25.63 30.29
CA ASN A 165 -45.04 -25.11 29.17
C ASN A 165 -44.79 -26.17 28.08
N ARG A 166 -44.69 -25.71 26.82
CA ARG A 166 -44.50 -26.53 25.61
C ARG A 166 -43.22 -27.39 25.70
N PRO A 167 -43.17 -28.56 25.02
CA PRO A 167 -41.98 -29.41 24.98
C PRO A 167 -40.76 -28.63 24.46
N GLU A 168 -39.61 -28.75 25.12
CA GLU A 168 -38.35 -28.10 24.71
C GLU A 168 -37.46 -29.14 24.02
N TYR A 169 -37.37 -29.10 22.69
CA TYR A 169 -36.38 -29.88 21.94
C TYR A 169 -35.02 -29.19 22.00
N GLN A 170 -33.94 -29.94 22.21
CA GLN A 170 -32.58 -29.38 22.19
C GLN A 170 -31.85 -29.75 20.90
N TYR A 171 -31.30 -28.74 20.23
CA TYR A 171 -30.52 -28.90 19.00
C TYR A 171 -29.04 -28.93 19.29
N HIS A 172 -28.38 -30.01 18.92
CA HIS A 172 -26.94 -30.20 19.11
C HIS A 172 -26.24 -29.96 17.77
N ARG A 173 -25.48 -28.87 17.67
CA ARG A 173 -24.71 -28.54 16.46
C ARG A 173 -23.23 -28.66 16.74
N TRP A 174 -22.57 -29.46 15.93
CA TRP A 174 -21.12 -29.52 15.85
C TRP A 174 -20.66 -28.84 14.56
N THR A 175 -19.66 -27.98 14.64
CA THR A 175 -19.09 -27.28 13.48
C THR A 175 -17.57 -27.37 13.55
N THR A 176 -16.93 -27.74 12.46
CA THR A 176 -15.45 -27.80 12.40
C THR A 176 -14.83 -26.40 12.33
N ASP A 177 -13.64 -26.28 12.92
CA ASP A 177 -12.78 -25.09 12.78
C ASP A 177 -11.95 -25.14 11.48
N ASP A 178 -11.79 -26.34 10.89
CA ASP A 178 -11.17 -26.53 9.58
C ASP A 178 -12.07 -26.02 8.45
N GLU A 179 -11.46 -25.75 7.31
CA GLU A 179 -12.12 -25.16 6.16
C GLU A 179 -11.72 -25.92 4.88
N PHE A 180 -12.56 -25.84 3.85
CA PHE A 180 -12.23 -26.21 2.47
C PHE A 180 -12.51 -25.01 1.53
N PRO A 181 -11.74 -24.84 0.44
CA PRO A 181 -11.88 -23.69 -0.46
C PRO A 181 -13.20 -23.68 -1.23
N LEU A 182 -13.64 -22.49 -1.66
CA LEU A 182 -14.79 -22.31 -2.56
C LEU A 182 -14.31 -21.87 -3.95
N ASP A 183 -13.54 -22.71 -4.63
CA ASP A 183 -12.91 -22.44 -5.93
C ASP A 183 -13.51 -23.24 -7.08
N GLY A 184 -14.63 -23.92 -6.84
CA GLY A 184 -15.30 -24.78 -7.82
C GLY A 184 -14.74 -26.19 -7.90
N SER A 185 -13.89 -26.60 -6.95
CA SER A 185 -13.40 -27.98 -6.83
C SER A 185 -14.38 -28.87 -6.07
N TRP A 186 -14.22 -30.19 -6.24
CA TRP A 186 -14.96 -31.21 -5.49
C TRP A 186 -14.24 -31.55 -4.18
N HIS A 187 -14.99 -31.56 -3.08
CA HIS A 187 -14.52 -31.92 -1.75
C HIS A 187 -15.30 -33.10 -1.19
N HIS A 188 -14.62 -34.01 -0.49
CA HIS A 188 -15.25 -35.11 0.24
C HIS A 188 -15.46 -34.71 1.70
N LEU A 189 -16.71 -34.72 2.13
CA LEU A 189 -17.09 -34.34 3.48
C LEU A 189 -17.73 -35.53 4.17
N ALA A 190 -17.28 -35.84 5.39
CA ALA A 190 -17.86 -36.92 6.17
C ALA A 190 -17.93 -36.62 7.66
N VAL A 191 -18.94 -37.17 8.32
CA VAL A 191 -19.08 -37.18 9.79
C VAL A 191 -19.41 -38.58 10.28
N SER A 192 -18.95 -38.91 11.49
CA SER A 192 -19.29 -40.12 12.22
C SER A 192 -19.59 -39.77 13.68
N TYR A 193 -20.70 -40.26 14.21
CA TYR A 193 -21.13 -39.99 15.60
C TYR A 193 -21.91 -41.19 16.17
N ARG A 194 -21.69 -41.52 17.44
CA ARG A 194 -22.45 -42.53 18.18
C ARG A 194 -23.41 -41.83 19.14
N PHE A 195 -24.70 -42.00 18.89
CA PHE A 195 -25.72 -41.26 19.62
C PHE A 195 -25.73 -41.57 21.12
N GLY A 196 -25.64 -40.53 21.95
CA GLY A 196 -25.56 -40.65 23.40
C GLY A 196 -24.15 -40.85 23.94
N GLU A 197 -23.13 -40.77 23.08
CA GLU A 197 -21.71 -40.78 23.45
C GLU A 197 -21.01 -39.50 22.98
N PRO A 198 -20.99 -38.45 23.83
CA PRO A 198 -20.39 -37.13 23.57
C PRO A 198 -19.07 -37.12 22.80
N GLU A 199 -18.13 -37.98 23.21
CA GLU A 199 -16.74 -38.00 22.72
C GLU A 199 -16.57 -38.76 21.38
N SER A 200 -17.64 -39.34 20.83
CA SER A 200 -17.58 -40.16 19.61
C SER A 200 -17.61 -39.36 18.30
N MET A 201 -17.75 -38.03 18.37
CA MET A 201 -17.87 -37.17 17.19
C MET A 201 -16.54 -37.11 16.41
N ALA A 202 -16.59 -37.48 15.14
CA ALA A 202 -15.48 -37.37 14.21
C ALA A 202 -15.95 -36.69 12.91
N GLY A 203 -15.21 -35.69 12.45
CA GLY A 203 -15.42 -35.06 11.15
C GLY A 203 -14.22 -35.28 10.23
N PHE A 204 -14.47 -35.27 8.92
CA PHE A 204 -13.45 -35.41 7.90
C PHE A 204 -13.70 -34.45 6.73
N ILE A 205 -12.62 -33.82 6.25
CA ILE A 205 -12.59 -33.01 5.02
C ILE A 205 -11.47 -33.57 4.15
N ASP A 206 -11.79 -33.99 2.92
CA ASP A 206 -10.85 -34.55 1.94
C ASP A 206 -9.97 -35.66 2.54
N GLY A 207 -10.60 -36.60 3.24
CA GLY A 207 -9.94 -37.73 3.90
C GLY A 207 -9.11 -37.37 5.13
N ARG A 208 -8.98 -36.08 5.48
CA ARG A 208 -8.26 -35.61 6.66
C ARG A 208 -9.22 -35.49 7.86
N PRO A 209 -8.89 -36.08 9.03
CA PRO A 209 -9.64 -35.82 10.25
C PRO A 209 -9.60 -34.34 10.62
N VAL A 210 -10.74 -33.80 11.05
CA VAL A 210 -10.87 -32.38 11.44
C VAL A 210 -11.44 -32.25 12.85
N SER A 211 -11.03 -31.19 13.55
CA SER A 211 -11.56 -30.86 14.88
C SER A 211 -12.75 -29.91 14.78
N GLY A 212 -13.58 -29.84 15.81
CA GLY A 212 -14.71 -28.93 15.83
C GLY A 212 -15.36 -28.79 17.19
N ASN A 213 -16.24 -27.81 17.31
CA ASN A 213 -16.85 -27.38 18.56
C ASN A 213 -18.36 -27.58 18.52
N TRP A 214 -18.93 -27.95 19.67
CA TRP A 214 -20.37 -27.96 19.86
C TRP A 214 -20.87 -26.55 20.16
N ASP A 215 -21.24 -25.81 19.10
CA ASP A 215 -21.62 -24.40 19.18
C ASP A 215 -23.12 -24.17 19.48
N MET A 216 -23.89 -25.25 19.65
CA MET A 216 -25.31 -25.23 20.04
C MET A 216 -25.63 -26.43 20.95
N ALA A 217 -26.22 -26.16 22.12
CA ALA A 217 -26.62 -27.09 23.19
C ALA A 217 -25.55 -28.09 23.72
N GLY A 218 -24.30 -28.02 23.23
CA GLY A 218 -23.22 -28.89 23.68
C GLY A 218 -23.34 -30.35 23.19
N PRO A 219 -22.37 -31.21 23.50
CA PRO A 219 -22.52 -32.65 23.31
C PRO A 219 -23.53 -33.23 24.33
N THR A 220 -24.14 -34.38 24.02
CA THR A 220 -25.24 -34.94 24.81
C THR A 220 -25.18 -36.46 24.95
N ALA A 221 -25.69 -36.95 26.09
CA ALA A 221 -25.90 -38.38 26.35
C ALA A 221 -27.36 -38.84 26.08
N HIS A 222 -28.22 -37.92 25.64
CA HIS A 222 -29.63 -38.18 25.34
C HIS A 222 -29.82 -38.84 23.97
N PRO A 223 -30.88 -39.66 23.78
CA PRO A 223 -31.21 -40.24 22.48
C PRO A 223 -31.61 -39.16 21.45
N PRO A 224 -31.35 -39.40 20.15
CA PRO A 224 -31.79 -38.49 19.10
C PRO A 224 -33.31 -38.57 18.92
N VAL A 225 -33.89 -37.51 18.36
CA VAL A 225 -35.26 -37.56 17.84
C VAL A 225 -35.30 -38.51 16.64
N ALA A 226 -36.30 -39.40 16.65
CA ALA A 226 -36.56 -40.33 15.57
C ALA A 226 -37.99 -40.11 15.03
N SER A 227 -38.09 -39.76 13.75
CA SER A 227 -39.35 -39.56 13.05
C SER A 227 -39.47 -40.41 11.78
N SER A 228 -40.65 -40.47 11.19
CA SER A 228 -40.90 -41.08 9.86
C SER A 228 -40.80 -40.04 8.73
N GLU A 229 -40.10 -38.93 8.95
CA GLU A 229 -39.95 -37.85 7.97
C GLU A 229 -39.04 -38.27 6.80
N PRO A 230 -39.24 -37.69 5.60
CA PRO A 230 -38.41 -37.96 4.44
C PRO A 230 -37.00 -37.41 4.56
N ILE A 231 -36.09 -37.93 3.72
CA ILE A 231 -34.74 -37.40 3.55
C ILE A 231 -34.77 -36.30 2.49
N TRP A 232 -34.13 -35.18 2.80
CA TRP A 232 -33.98 -34.04 1.91
C TRP A 232 -32.50 -33.82 1.61
N ILE A 233 -32.19 -33.53 0.35
CA ILE A 233 -30.85 -33.23 -0.15
C ILE A 233 -30.87 -31.83 -0.75
N GLY A 234 -29.93 -30.99 -0.35
CA GLY A 234 -29.78 -29.64 -0.88
C GLY A 234 -30.58 -28.54 -0.18
N SER A 235 -31.64 -28.84 0.58
CA SER A 235 -32.39 -27.83 1.34
C SER A 235 -33.18 -28.44 2.51
N SER A 236 -33.88 -27.58 3.27
CA SER A 236 -34.84 -27.94 4.32
C SER A 236 -35.95 -26.89 4.40
N ARG A 237 -36.90 -27.03 5.34
CA ARG A 237 -37.91 -25.99 5.65
C ARG A 237 -38.73 -25.56 4.44
N GLY A 238 -39.16 -26.50 3.61
CA GLY A 238 -39.94 -26.19 2.40
C GLY A 238 -39.13 -25.55 1.26
N GLY A 239 -37.80 -25.65 1.27
CA GLY A 239 -36.93 -25.02 0.27
C GLY A 239 -36.52 -23.60 0.67
N ASP A 240 -36.23 -23.36 1.96
CA ASP A 240 -35.80 -22.05 2.45
C ASP A 240 -34.49 -21.63 1.76
N PRO A 241 -34.47 -20.51 1.01
CA PRO A 241 -33.27 -20.06 0.30
C PRO A 241 -32.06 -19.82 1.20
N ASN A 242 -32.27 -19.49 2.49
CA ASN A 242 -31.18 -19.26 3.43
C ASN A 242 -30.54 -20.54 3.97
N ASN A 243 -31.17 -21.71 3.72
CA ASN A 243 -30.67 -23.02 4.14
C ASN A 243 -30.29 -23.94 2.96
N SER A 244 -30.26 -23.38 1.75
CA SER A 244 -30.13 -24.15 0.51
C SER A 244 -28.70 -24.20 0.01
N PHE A 245 -28.29 -25.39 -0.41
CA PHE A 245 -27.04 -25.64 -1.13
C PHE A 245 -27.21 -25.23 -2.59
N VAL A 246 -26.16 -24.62 -3.15
CA VAL A 246 -26.07 -24.25 -4.56
C VAL A 246 -24.75 -24.77 -5.09
N GLY A 247 -24.82 -25.72 -6.04
CA GLY A 247 -23.64 -26.46 -6.51
C GLY A 247 -23.99 -27.86 -7.00
N TRP A 248 -23.04 -28.78 -6.91
CA TRP A 248 -23.21 -30.20 -7.23
C TRP A 248 -22.96 -31.08 -6.01
N LEU A 249 -23.72 -32.15 -5.91
CA LEU A 249 -23.59 -33.18 -4.88
C LEU A 249 -23.48 -34.55 -5.54
N ASP A 250 -22.61 -35.39 -5.02
CA ASP A 250 -22.43 -36.75 -5.50
C ASP A 250 -22.10 -37.71 -4.34
N ASN A 251 -22.31 -39.02 -4.55
CA ASN A 251 -21.92 -40.08 -3.64
C ASN A 251 -22.42 -39.84 -2.19
N VAL A 252 -23.67 -39.41 -2.05
CA VAL A 252 -24.30 -39.12 -0.76
C VAL A 252 -24.66 -40.44 -0.07
N ARG A 253 -24.04 -40.71 1.07
CA ARG A 253 -24.20 -41.97 1.80
C ARG A 253 -24.49 -41.75 3.28
N ILE A 254 -25.40 -42.55 3.83
CA ILE A 254 -25.73 -42.63 5.26
C ILE A 254 -25.55 -44.09 5.70
N SER A 255 -24.81 -44.36 6.75
CA SER A 255 -24.55 -45.72 7.26
C SER A 255 -24.67 -45.83 8.78
N ARG A 256 -24.85 -47.06 9.27
CA ARG A 256 -24.85 -47.39 10.70
C ARG A 256 -23.49 -47.83 11.26
N SER A 257 -22.45 -47.81 10.42
CA SER A 257 -21.07 -48.11 10.78
C SER A 257 -20.30 -46.84 11.06
N GLU A 258 -19.34 -46.89 11.99
CA GLU A 258 -18.39 -45.81 12.22
C GLU A 258 -17.38 -45.73 11.09
N LEU A 259 -17.01 -44.51 10.71
CA LEU A 259 -15.94 -44.25 9.75
C LEU A 259 -14.59 -44.17 10.46
N SER A 260 -13.65 -45.03 10.08
CA SER A 260 -12.25 -44.87 10.50
C SER A 260 -11.50 -43.88 9.60
N PRO A 261 -10.49 -43.16 10.12
CA PRO A 261 -9.66 -42.28 9.29
C PRO A 261 -9.02 -42.96 8.07
N ALA A 262 -8.68 -44.26 8.17
CA ALA A 262 -8.10 -45.01 7.06
C ALA A 262 -9.12 -45.22 5.93
N GLU A 263 -10.35 -45.61 6.27
CA GLU A 263 -11.42 -45.82 5.28
C GLU A 263 -11.80 -44.52 4.56
N VAL A 264 -11.92 -43.40 5.29
CA VAL A 264 -12.24 -42.10 4.67
C VAL A 264 -11.09 -41.63 3.78
N LYS A 265 -9.84 -41.86 4.20
CA LYS A 265 -8.65 -41.52 3.40
C LYS A 265 -8.57 -42.35 2.11
N GLU A 266 -8.88 -43.64 2.15
CA GLU A 266 -8.95 -44.49 0.95
C GLU A 266 -10.08 -44.08 0.00
N ARG A 267 -11.17 -43.53 0.53
CA ARG A 267 -12.30 -42.99 -0.25
C ARG A 267 -12.05 -41.59 -0.81
N ARG A 268 -10.92 -40.95 -0.48
CA ARG A 268 -10.52 -39.67 -1.07
C ARG A 268 -10.09 -39.90 -2.51
N ILE A 269 -10.87 -39.37 -3.44
CA ILE A 269 -10.65 -39.49 -4.88
C ILE A 269 -9.62 -38.44 -5.35
N HIS A 270 -9.50 -37.28 -4.70
CA HIS A 270 -8.59 -36.21 -5.15
C HIS A 270 -7.15 -36.35 -4.61
N ILE A 271 -6.15 -36.55 -5.47
CA ILE A 271 -4.72 -36.46 -5.18
C ILE A 271 -4.24 -35.08 -5.56
N GLU A 272 -3.72 -34.35 -4.56
CA GLU A 272 -3.10 -33.05 -4.77
C GLU A 272 -1.89 -33.20 -5.70
N GLN A 273 -1.91 -32.46 -6.81
CA GLN A 273 -0.85 -32.47 -7.81
C GLN A 273 0.18 -31.37 -7.51
N PRO A 274 1.46 -31.57 -7.85
CA PRO A 274 2.42 -30.49 -7.79
C PRO A 274 1.96 -29.33 -8.71
N PRO A 275 2.24 -28.07 -8.35
CA PRO A 275 1.91 -26.93 -9.19
C PRO A 275 2.51 -27.08 -10.58
N GLU A 276 1.75 -26.72 -11.61
CA GLU A 276 2.26 -26.77 -12.98
C GLU A 276 3.48 -25.87 -13.15
N PHE A 277 4.47 -26.40 -13.86
CA PHE A 277 5.68 -25.68 -14.20
C PHE A 277 5.37 -24.53 -15.16
N VAL A 278 5.57 -23.30 -14.69
CA VAL A 278 5.52 -22.12 -15.56
C VAL A 278 6.85 -22.02 -16.30
N ARG A 279 6.83 -22.01 -17.64
CA ARG A 279 8.05 -21.81 -18.43
C ARG A 279 8.69 -20.46 -18.10
N HIS A 280 9.80 -20.49 -17.36
CA HIS A 280 10.62 -19.32 -17.10
C HIS A 280 11.64 -19.12 -18.23
N ARG A 281 11.59 -17.96 -18.90
CA ARG A 281 12.55 -17.63 -19.97
C ARG A 281 13.94 -17.28 -19.42
N ASP A 282 13.99 -16.61 -18.27
CA ASP A 282 15.24 -16.16 -17.64
C ASP A 282 15.69 -17.16 -16.56
N LYS A 283 16.37 -18.23 -16.96
CA LYS A 283 16.88 -19.22 -15.98
C LYS A 283 17.92 -18.67 -15.02
N SER A 284 18.33 -17.40 -15.15
CA SER A 284 19.30 -16.74 -14.27
C SER A 284 18.68 -16.02 -13.07
N ARG A 285 17.37 -16.14 -12.90
CA ARG A 285 16.63 -15.53 -11.80
C ARG A 285 15.51 -16.44 -11.28
N VAL A 286 15.02 -16.09 -10.10
CA VAL A 286 13.80 -16.66 -9.51
C VAL A 286 12.59 -15.99 -10.15
N LEU A 287 11.65 -16.76 -10.70
CA LEU A 287 10.38 -16.24 -11.21
C LEU A 287 9.39 -16.10 -10.05
N ILE A 288 8.79 -14.92 -9.90
CA ILE A 288 7.68 -14.66 -8.99
C ILE A 288 6.41 -14.42 -9.81
N THR A 289 5.32 -15.07 -9.40
CA THR A 289 3.97 -14.88 -9.95
C THR A 289 3.01 -14.55 -8.82
N LEU A 290 2.09 -13.62 -9.06
CA LEU A 290 1.10 -13.14 -8.11
C LEU A 290 -0.30 -13.39 -8.66
N HIS A 291 -1.18 -13.95 -7.83
CA HIS A 291 -2.56 -14.24 -8.16
C HIS A 291 -3.48 -13.63 -7.09
N GLU A 292 -4.24 -12.61 -7.47
CA GLU A 292 -5.23 -11.98 -6.59
C GLU A 292 -6.46 -12.88 -6.35
N ASP A 293 -7.25 -12.53 -5.33
CA ASP A 293 -8.53 -13.18 -5.02
C ASP A 293 -8.40 -14.71 -4.80
N ALA A 294 -7.31 -15.15 -4.18
CA ALA A 294 -6.98 -16.57 -3.94
C ALA A 294 -7.84 -17.27 -2.86
N GLY A 295 -9.06 -16.77 -2.60
CA GLY A 295 -10.01 -17.39 -1.68
C GLY A 295 -9.70 -17.13 -0.20
N SER A 296 -9.37 -18.18 0.55
CA SER A 296 -9.09 -18.12 2.00
C SER A 296 -7.60 -18.07 2.26
N TYR A 297 -7.14 -17.18 3.14
CA TYR A 297 -5.73 -17.09 3.53
C TYR A 297 -5.23 -18.30 4.36
N LYS A 298 -6.16 -19.17 4.78
CA LYS A 298 -5.87 -20.38 5.58
C LYS A 298 -5.70 -21.63 4.74
N LEU A 299 -5.93 -21.55 3.43
CA LEU A 299 -5.92 -22.70 2.52
C LEU A 299 -5.24 -22.29 1.23
N PHE A 300 -4.56 -23.24 0.58
CA PHE A 300 -4.20 -23.06 -0.82
C PHE A 300 -5.42 -23.35 -1.69
N PRO A 301 -5.65 -22.58 -2.76
CA PRO A 301 -6.68 -22.93 -3.72
C PRO A 301 -6.27 -24.21 -4.46
N SER A 302 -7.24 -25.04 -4.83
CA SER A 302 -7.03 -26.29 -5.58
C SER A 302 -6.45 -26.02 -6.97
N GLN A 303 -6.76 -24.86 -7.55
CA GLN A 303 -6.09 -24.32 -8.74
C GLN A 303 -5.76 -22.84 -8.53
N PRO A 304 -4.61 -22.35 -9.01
CA PRO A 304 -4.29 -20.93 -8.90
C PRO A 304 -5.32 -20.10 -9.70
N PRO A 305 -5.75 -18.93 -9.19
CA PRO A 305 -6.50 -17.95 -9.97
C PRO A 305 -5.72 -17.48 -11.21
N GLU A 306 -6.34 -16.62 -12.04
CA GLU A 306 -5.63 -15.98 -13.14
C GLU A 306 -4.40 -15.21 -12.63
N GLU A 307 -3.27 -15.36 -13.32
CA GLU A 307 -2.06 -14.63 -12.98
C GLU A 307 -2.29 -13.13 -13.16
N SER A 308 -2.16 -12.41 -12.05
CA SER A 308 -2.36 -10.96 -12.02
C SER A 308 -1.09 -10.22 -12.43
N PHE A 309 0.09 -10.75 -12.06
CA PHE A 309 1.38 -10.14 -12.38
C PHE A 309 2.55 -11.13 -12.22
N ARG A 310 3.66 -10.86 -12.91
CA ARG A 310 4.91 -11.64 -12.79
C ARG A 310 6.15 -10.76 -12.85
N PHE A 311 7.20 -11.17 -12.16
CA PHE A 311 8.52 -10.52 -12.17
C PHE A 311 9.61 -11.51 -11.73
N SER A 312 10.86 -11.06 -11.67
CA SER A 312 11.98 -11.93 -11.29
C SER A 312 12.94 -11.30 -10.30
N LEU A 313 13.43 -12.10 -9.36
CA LEU A 313 14.38 -11.73 -8.30
C LEU A 313 15.70 -12.51 -8.43
N ASP A 314 16.75 -12.01 -7.80
CA ASP A 314 18.07 -12.62 -7.85
C ASP A 314 18.15 -13.91 -7.02
N GLU A 315 17.51 -13.93 -5.85
CA GLU A 315 17.41 -15.08 -4.95
C GLU A 315 15.95 -15.25 -4.47
N LEU A 316 15.64 -16.41 -3.87
CA LEU A 316 14.30 -16.75 -3.36
C LEU A 316 14.07 -16.10 -2.00
N ALA A 317 13.95 -14.77 -2.01
CA ALA A 317 13.59 -13.96 -0.85
C ALA A 317 12.83 -12.70 -1.29
N ILE A 318 11.68 -12.42 -0.66
CA ILE A 318 10.88 -11.23 -0.95
C ILE A 318 10.42 -10.56 0.35
N THR A 319 10.65 -9.24 0.44
CA THR A 319 10.31 -8.44 1.62
C THR A 319 9.08 -7.54 1.42
N ARG A 320 8.66 -7.31 0.17
CA ARG A 320 7.43 -6.59 -0.19
C ARG A 320 6.90 -7.01 -1.56
N LEU A 321 5.60 -6.81 -1.80
CA LEU A 321 5.04 -6.87 -3.15
C LEU A 321 5.36 -5.58 -3.94
N PRO A 322 5.43 -5.62 -5.27
CA PRO A 322 5.53 -4.41 -6.08
C PRO A 322 4.27 -3.55 -5.96
N VAL A 323 4.39 -2.24 -6.15
CA VAL A 323 3.25 -1.32 -6.25
C VAL A 323 2.39 -1.68 -7.46
N LYS A 324 1.07 -1.73 -7.26
CA LYS A 324 0.10 -2.04 -8.33
C LYS A 324 -0.41 -0.75 -8.96
N TYR A 325 -0.43 -0.72 -10.29
CA TYR A 325 -0.97 0.40 -11.08
C TYR A 325 -2.17 -0.01 -11.92
N LEU A 326 -3.22 0.81 -11.89
CA LEU A 326 -4.35 0.76 -12.80
C LEU A 326 -4.07 1.60 -14.06
N ARG A 327 -5.00 1.56 -15.02
CA ARG A 327 -5.01 2.44 -16.18
C ARG A 327 -4.82 3.90 -15.76
N GLY A 328 -3.94 4.61 -16.47
CA GLY A 328 -3.58 6.00 -16.16
C GLY A 328 -2.42 6.13 -15.16
N GLY A 329 -1.78 5.03 -14.76
CA GLY A 329 -0.69 5.08 -13.78
C GLY A 329 -1.21 5.50 -12.40
N LEU A 330 -2.33 4.92 -11.98
CA LEU A 330 -2.96 5.20 -10.68
C LEU A 330 -2.68 4.06 -9.71
N ARG A 331 -2.09 4.37 -8.54
CA ARG A 331 -1.87 3.37 -7.49
C ARG A 331 -3.16 2.72 -7.03
N ASP A 332 -3.10 1.42 -6.82
CA ASP A 332 -4.17 0.58 -6.28
C ASP A 332 -3.59 -0.45 -5.31
N ARG A 333 -4.46 -1.12 -4.55
CA ARG A 333 -4.06 -2.19 -3.65
C ARG A 333 -4.13 -3.55 -4.33
N TRP A 334 -3.29 -4.47 -3.87
CA TRP A 334 -3.48 -5.89 -4.09
C TRP A 334 -4.73 -6.38 -3.33
N ARG A 335 -5.61 -7.11 -4.03
CA ARG A 335 -6.83 -7.71 -3.50
C ARG A 335 -6.48 -9.04 -2.84
N GLY A 336 -6.37 -8.98 -1.51
CA GLY A 336 -6.01 -10.12 -0.69
C GLY A 336 -7.17 -11.10 -0.44
N PRO A 337 -6.87 -12.39 -0.19
CA PRO A 337 -5.52 -12.96 -0.12
C PRO A 337 -4.87 -13.09 -1.51
N VAL A 338 -3.56 -12.87 -1.58
CA VAL A 338 -2.75 -13.05 -2.80
C VAL A 338 -1.99 -14.35 -2.70
N LEU A 339 -2.10 -15.23 -3.68
CA LEU A 339 -1.21 -16.37 -3.82
C LEU A 339 0.08 -15.90 -4.50
N LEU A 340 1.18 -15.88 -3.76
CA LEU A 340 2.52 -15.67 -4.27
C LEU A 340 3.16 -17.02 -4.56
N ARG A 341 3.63 -17.21 -5.80
CA ARG A 341 4.38 -18.40 -6.20
C ARG A 341 5.74 -18.02 -6.74
N ALA A 342 6.79 -18.51 -6.08
CA ALA A 342 8.18 -18.40 -6.53
C ALA A 342 8.63 -19.71 -7.15
N PHE A 343 9.35 -19.63 -8.27
CA PHE A 343 9.83 -20.77 -9.03
C PHE A 343 11.32 -20.58 -9.38
N VAL A 344 12.12 -21.62 -9.18
CA VAL A 344 13.54 -21.63 -9.56
C VAL A 344 14.06 -23.06 -9.81
N GLU A 345 14.94 -23.20 -10.82
CA GLU A 345 15.79 -24.39 -10.98
C GLU A 345 17.14 -24.09 -10.33
N THR A 346 17.59 -24.94 -9.40
CA THR A 346 18.80 -24.71 -8.59
C THR A 346 19.69 -25.96 -8.54
N ASP A 347 21.00 -25.79 -8.45
CA ASP A 347 21.95 -26.89 -8.28
C ASP A 347 22.34 -26.98 -6.79
N LEU A 348 21.84 -28.00 -6.09
CA LEU A 348 22.20 -28.23 -4.69
C LEU A 348 23.37 -29.22 -4.60
N PRO A 349 24.33 -29.01 -3.67
CA PRO A 349 25.57 -29.79 -3.59
C PRO A 349 25.39 -31.26 -3.13
N GLY A 350 24.17 -31.67 -2.78
CA GLY A 350 23.82 -33.02 -2.34
C GLY A 350 24.27 -33.36 -0.91
N GLY A 351 23.71 -34.43 -0.35
CA GLY A 351 23.92 -34.86 1.04
C GLY A 351 22.93 -34.25 2.02
N GLU A 352 23.22 -34.35 3.33
CA GLU A 352 22.36 -33.80 4.39
C GLU A 352 22.32 -32.27 4.30
N THR A 353 21.28 -31.78 3.62
CA THR A 353 21.00 -30.37 3.40
C THR A 353 19.93 -29.94 4.38
N GLU A 354 20.18 -28.89 5.14
CA GLU A 354 19.16 -28.27 5.97
C GLU A 354 18.56 -27.08 5.23
N LEU A 355 17.25 -27.11 5.04
CA LEU A 355 16.45 -26.03 4.46
C LEU A 355 15.79 -25.22 5.57
N LEU A 356 15.70 -23.91 5.36
CA LEU A 356 14.97 -22.96 6.18
C LEU A 356 13.93 -22.25 5.31
N VAL A 357 12.66 -22.42 5.64
CA VAL A 357 11.55 -21.65 5.06
C VAL A 357 11.09 -20.63 6.09
N ARG A 358 11.07 -19.35 5.70
CA ARG A 358 10.56 -18.26 6.53
C ARG A 358 9.43 -17.57 5.79
N SER A 359 8.32 -17.33 6.48
CA SER A 359 7.17 -16.58 5.96
C SER A 359 6.18 -16.27 7.10
N PRO A 360 5.46 -15.15 7.06
CA PRO A 360 4.39 -14.85 8.02
C PRO A 360 3.06 -15.55 7.67
N GLY A 361 2.90 -16.05 6.45
CA GLY A 361 1.67 -16.64 5.93
C GLY A 361 1.72 -18.16 5.79
N LEU A 362 0.58 -18.75 5.40
CA LEU A 362 0.52 -20.16 5.02
C LEU A 362 1.45 -20.38 3.82
N THR A 363 2.47 -21.21 3.98
CA THR A 363 3.48 -21.44 2.92
C THR A 363 3.73 -22.92 2.76
N ARG A 364 4.05 -23.36 1.54
CA ARG A 364 4.55 -24.71 1.25
C ARG A 364 5.69 -24.65 0.24
N LEU A 365 6.73 -25.42 0.52
CA LEU A 365 7.91 -25.57 -0.31
C LEU A 365 7.88 -26.93 -1.00
N TRP A 366 7.88 -26.92 -2.32
CA TRP A 366 7.98 -28.09 -3.17
C TRP A 366 9.41 -28.24 -3.68
N ILE A 367 9.97 -29.45 -3.58
CA ILE A 367 11.20 -29.85 -4.25
C ILE A 367 10.90 -31.11 -5.07
N ASP A 368 11.17 -31.06 -6.37
CA ASP A 368 10.96 -32.16 -7.32
C ASP A 368 9.56 -32.80 -7.23
N GLY A 369 8.54 -31.93 -7.10
CA GLY A 369 7.13 -32.33 -7.04
C GLY A 369 6.65 -32.81 -5.67
N THR A 370 7.48 -32.75 -4.62
CA THR A 370 7.10 -33.15 -3.25
C THR A 370 7.13 -31.96 -2.30
N VAL A 371 6.10 -31.79 -1.47
CA VAL A 371 6.12 -30.80 -0.38
C VAL A 371 7.10 -31.27 0.69
N VAL A 372 8.16 -30.49 0.94
CA VAL A 372 9.21 -30.82 1.91
C VAL A 372 9.17 -29.97 3.18
N ALA A 373 8.55 -28.79 3.13
CA ALA A 373 8.41 -27.90 4.28
C ALA A 373 7.15 -27.01 4.14
N SER A 374 6.61 -26.55 5.27
CA SER A 374 5.45 -25.66 5.29
C SER A 374 5.40 -24.79 6.54
N THR A 375 4.90 -23.56 6.42
CA THR A 375 4.59 -22.69 7.57
C THR A 375 3.06 -22.57 7.75
N PRO A 376 2.56 -22.40 8.98
CA PRO A 376 1.12 -22.28 9.23
C PRO A 376 0.56 -20.94 8.72
N ALA A 377 -0.76 -20.86 8.58
CA ALA A 377 -1.45 -19.62 8.28
C ALA A 377 -1.15 -18.52 9.31
N ARG A 378 -1.14 -17.26 8.84
CA ARG A 378 -0.88 -16.09 9.69
C ARG A 378 -1.87 -16.02 10.85
N LYS A 379 -1.35 -15.74 12.05
CA LYS A 379 -2.19 -15.37 13.19
C LYS A 379 -2.54 -13.88 13.09
N LEU A 380 -3.83 -13.56 13.21
CA LEU A 380 -4.30 -12.19 13.30
C LEU A 380 -4.52 -11.83 14.77
N PHE A 381 -4.03 -10.66 15.19
CA PHE A 381 -4.08 -10.20 16.59
C PHE A 381 -5.07 -9.04 16.71
N PRO A 382 -6.32 -9.28 17.16
CA PRO A 382 -7.30 -8.21 17.29
C PRO A 382 -7.05 -7.32 18.51
N ASP A 383 -6.26 -7.79 19.48
CA ASP A 383 -5.91 -7.07 20.72
C ASP A 383 -4.42 -6.71 20.79
N ALA A 384 -4.06 -6.01 21.86
CA ALA A 384 -2.72 -5.47 22.11
C ALA A 384 -1.99 -6.16 23.27
N HIS A 385 -2.42 -7.37 23.67
CA HIS A 385 -1.90 -8.08 24.84
C HIS A 385 -1.05 -9.31 24.49
N GLN A 386 -0.54 -9.38 23.26
CA GLN A 386 0.37 -10.45 22.86
C GLN A 386 1.68 -10.34 23.64
N PRO A 387 2.29 -11.46 24.02
CA PRO A 387 3.56 -11.45 24.75
C PRO A 387 4.69 -10.92 23.87
N PHE A 388 5.62 -10.18 24.47
CA PHE A 388 6.87 -9.81 23.78
C PHE A 388 7.75 -11.05 23.58
N ILE A 389 8.19 -11.27 22.33
CA ILE A 389 9.02 -12.41 21.93
C ILE A 389 10.46 -11.93 21.75
N VAL A 390 11.39 -12.58 22.45
CA VAL A 390 12.83 -12.45 22.22
C VAL A 390 13.25 -13.63 21.36
N TYR A 391 13.89 -13.36 20.22
CA TYR A 391 14.47 -14.40 19.38
C TYR A 391 15.90 -14.69 19.85
N GLU A 392 16.13 -15.91 20.32
CA GLU A 392 17.45 -16.43 20.64
C GLU A 392 17.82 -17.44 19.55
N PRO A 393 18.42 -17.01 18.41
CA PRO A 393 18.82 -17.96 17.38
C PRO A 393 19.92 -18.86 17.93
N ASP A 394 19.81 -20.14 17.61
CA ASP A 394 20.80 -21.17 17.89
C ASP A 394 22.16 -20.90 17.20
N MET A 395 22.16 -20.00 16.21
CA MET A 395 23.33 -19.54 15.49
C MET A 395 23.49 -18.02 15.67
N PRO A 396 24.56 -17.52 16.30
CA PRO A 396 24.71 -16.09 16.61
C PRO A 396 24.70 -15.15 15.40
N TRP A 397 25.11 -15.62 14.23
CA TRP A 397 25.17 -14.83 12.98
C TRP A 397 23.87 -14.89 12.16
N LEU A 398 22.92 -15.77 12.52
CA LEU A 398 21.68 -15.95 11.78
C LEU A 398 20.76 -14.75 12.02
N ARG A 399 20.31 -14.11 10.94
CA ARG A 399 19.33 -13.03 10.97
C ARG A 399 18.06 -13.47 11.70
N VAL A 400 17.56 -12.63 12.60
CA VAL A 400 16.31 -12.89 13.32
C VAL A 400 15.10 -12.80 12.37
N PRO A 401 14.05 -13.61 12.55
CA PRO A 401 12.82 -13.48 11.76
C PRO A 401 12.18 -12.12 11.97
N HIS A 402 11.62 -11.52 10.90
CA HIS A 402 10.82 -10.31 11.02
C HIS A 402 9.59 -10.52 11.93
N ALA A 403 9.04 -9.44 12.47
CA ALA A 403 7.84 -9.50 13.31
C ALA A 403 6.69 -10.23 12.59
N GLY A 404 6.14 -11.26 13.25
CA GLY A 404 5.05 -12.09 12.71
C GLY A 404 5.50 -13.27 11.85
N ASP A 405 6.77 -13.33 11.43
CA ASP A 405 7.29 -14.42 10.61
C ASP A 405 7.39 -15.73 11.39
N ARG A 406 7.22 -16.84 10.67
CA ARG A 406 7.38 -18.20 11.16
C ARG A 406 8.51 -18.87 10.40
N GLU A 407 9.31 -19.67 11.10
CA GLU A 407 10.33 -20.49 10.47
C GLU A 407 9.97 -21.97 10.54
N THR A 408 10.36 -22.71 9.51
CA THR A 408 10.36 -24.17 9.50
C THR A 408 11.70 -24.63 8.94
N ARG A 409 12.40 -25.47 9.70
CA ARG A 409 13.68 -26.07 9.28
C ARG A 409 13.50 -27.56 9.05
N VAL A 410 14.02 -28.06 7.93
CA VAL A 410 13.90 -29.47 7.56
C VAL A 410 15.24 -29.95 7.04
N LYS A 411 15.68 -31.12 7.52
CA LYS A 411 16.85 -31.82 7.01
C LYS A 411 16.42 -32.83 5.97
N LEU A 412 17.02 -32.76 4.78
CA LEU A 412 16.77 -33.66 3.67
C LEU A 412 18.08 -34.24 3.18
N ASP A 413 18.07 -35.50 2.77
CA ASP A 413 19.15 -36.09 2.00
C ASP A 413 18.83 -35.89 0.51
N LEU A 414 19.47 -34.90 -0.11
CA LEU A 414 19.23 -34.53 -1.51
C LEU A 414 20.32 -35.11 -2.41
N ALA A 415 19.93 -35.50 -3.62
CA ALA A 415 20.90 -35.84 -4.65
C ALA A 415 21.73 -34.60 -5.01
N ALA A 416 22.99 -34.78 -5.41
CA ALA A 416 23.74 -33.66 -5.97
C ALA A 416 23.21 -33.37 -7.39
N GLY A 417 23.03 -32.09 -7.72
CA GLY A 417 22.64 -31.64 -9.06
C GLY A 417 21.35 -30.81 -9.09
N PRO A 418 20.68 -30.77 -10.26
CA PRO A 418 19.57 -29.84 -10.48
C PRO A 418 18.29 -30.30 -9.78
N HIS A 419 17.68 -29.36 -9.08
CA HIS A 419 16.40 -29.50 -8.40
C HIS A 419 15.42 -28.44 -8.89
N THR A 420 14.15 -28.82 -8.97
CA THR A 420 13.06 -27.88 -9.21
C THR A 420 12.45 -27.45 -7.88
N VAL A 421 12.43 -26.15 -7.62
CA VAL A 421 11.93 -25.59 -6.36
C VAL A 421 10.75 -24.66 -6.64
N ILE A 422 9.64 -24.89 -5.92
CA ILE A 422 8.46 -24.02 -5.95
C ILE A 422 8.09 -23.64 -4.52
N LEU A 423 8.03 -22.34 -4.23
CA LEU A 423 7.46 -21.82 -2.99
C LEU A 423 6.08 -21.25 -3.29
N GLU A 424 5.05 -21.67 -2.57
CA GLU A 424 3.74 -21.02 -2.59
C GLU A 424 3.44 -20.43 -1.22
N SER A 425 3.05 -19.16 -1.17
CA SER A 425 2.75 -18.41 0.06
C SER A 425 1.44 -17.62 -0.09
N MET A 426 0.56 -17.71 0.91
CA MET A 426 -0.65 -16.90 1.00
C MET A 426 -0.32 -15.57 1.69
N VAL A 427 -0.38 -14.48 0.93
CA VAL A 427 0.01 -13.13 1.37
C VAL A 427 -1.22 -12.28 1.68
N GLY A 428 -1.24 -11.75 2.91
CA GLY A 428 -2.35 -10.96 3.43
C GLY A 428 -3.66 -11.74 3.56
N SER A 429 -4.74 -11.00 3.76
CA SER A 429 -6.08 -11.57 3.77
C SER A 429 -7.09 -10.54 3.31
N SER A 430 -8.35 -10.95 3.24
CA SER A 430 -9.45 -10.02 3.00
C SER A 430 -9.71 -9.02 4.15
N SER A 431 -8.95 -9.12 5.25
CA SER A 431 -9.03 -8.27 6.45
C SER A 431 -7.66 -7.90 7.04
N SER A 432 -6.56 -8.14 6.33
CA SER A 432 -5.20 -7.77 6.76
C SER A 432 -4.37 -7.36 5.55
N ARG A 433 -3.31 -6.58 5.76
CA ARG A 433 -2.52 -6.00 4.67
C ARG A 433 -1.75 -7.08 3.90
N THR A 434 -1.50 -6.84 2.60
CA THR A 434 -0.78 -7.76 1.70
C THR A 434 0.73 -7.58 1.78
N GLU A 435 1.28 -7.75 2.99
CA GLU A 435 2.72 -7.67 3.27
C GLU A 435 3.31 -9.07 3.40
N THR A 436 4.48 -9.27 2.80
CA THR A 436 5.11 -10.59 2.69
C THR A 436 5.93 -10.97 3.93
N GLY A 437 6.19 -10.05 4.87
CA GLY A 437 7.27 -10.25 5.85
C GLY A 437 8.57 -10.56 5.12
N GLU A 438 9.44 -11.38 5.70
CA GLU A 438 10.61 -11.93 5.00
C GLU A 438 10.29 -13.33 4.46
N THR A 439 9.48 -13.40 3.39
CA THR A 439 9.16 -14.67 2.73
C THR A 439 10.39 -15.16 1.94
N LEU A 440 11.07 -16.21 2.41
CA LEU A 440 12.31 -16.71 1.81
C LEU A 440 12.53 -18.21 1.97
N VAL A 441 13.44 -18.74 1.17
CA VAL A 441 14.03 -20.09 1.30
C VAL A 441 15.54 -19.95 1.37
N ALA A 442 16.14 -20.51 2.42
CA ALA A 442 17.58 -20.63 2.57
C ALA A 442 17.99 -22.09 2.77
N TYR A 443 19.24 -22.43 2.45
CA TYR A 443 19.79 -23.76 2.64
C TYR A 443 21.19 -23.69 3.24
N ARG A 444 21.62 -24.79 3.86
CA ARG A 444 23.01 -25.02 4.25
C ARG A 444 23.36 -26.49 4.13
N VAL A 445 24.63 -26.78 3.90
CA VAL A 445 25.17 -28.14 3.94
C VAL A 445 26.26 -28.21 5.00
N GLY A 446 26.13 -29.15 5.93
CA GLY A 446 27.04 -29.26 7.07
C GLY A 446 26.95 -28.08 8.06
N GLY A 447 28.09 -27.69 8.64
CA GLY A 447 28.19 -26.62 9.65
C GLY A 447 28.26 -25.19 9.07
N GLU A 448 28.00 -25.02 7.78
CA GLU A 448 28.10 -23.74 7.08
C GLU A 448 26.96 -22.77 7.42
N MET A 449 27.10 -21.51 6.98
CA MET A 449 26.06 -20.49 7.11
C MET A 449 24.88 -20.79 6.17
N PHE A 450 23.67 -20.44 6.60
CA PHE A 450 22.51 -20.45 5.70
C PHE A 450 22.72 -19.45 4.56
N GLN A 451 22.42 -19.87 3.33
CA GLN A 451 22.46 -19.05 2.13
C GLN A 451 21.09 -19.01 1.47
N LEU A 452 20.67 -17.85 0.96
CA LEU A 452 19.46 -17.71 0.18
C LEU A 452 19.51 -18.60 -1.06
N LEU A 453 18.42 -19.30 -1.36
CA LEU A 453 18.35 -20.21 -2.49
C LEU A 453 18.24 -19.41 -3.80
N GLY A 454 19.12 -19.67 -4.76
CA GLY A 454 19.18 -18.97 -6.04
C GLY A 454 19.19 -19.91 -7.26
N PRO A 455 19.20 -19.35 -8.48
CA PRO A 455 19.17 -20.11 -9.73
C PRO A 455 20.50 -20.82 -10.02
N ALA A 456 20.43 -22.00 -10.62
CA ALA A 456 21.57 -22.85 -10.97
C ALA A 456 22.60 -22.16 -11.88
N SER A 457 22.17 -21.24 -12.75
CA SER A 457 23.10 -20.55 -13.66
C SER A 457 23.97 -19.48 -12.99
N ARG A 458 23.72 -19.14 -11.73
CA ARG A 458 24.51 -18.17 -10.98
C ARG A 458 25.63 -18.91 -10.23
N GLN A 459 26.87 -18.48 -10.40
CA GLN A 459 27.99 -19.04 -9.65
C GLN A 459 27.87 -18.65 -8.17
N THR A 460 27.93 -19.65 -7.27
CA THR A 460 28.04 -19.45 -5.82
C THR A 460 29.27 -18.60 -5.47
N PRO A 461 29.24 -17.76 -4.42
CA PRO A 461 28.35 -17.86 -3.26
C PRO A 461 27.03 -17.09 -3.41
N PHE A 462 25.94 -17.66 -2.86
CA PHE A 462 24.70 -16.93 -2.66
C PHE A 462 24.77 -16.07 -1.38
N VAL A 463 23.78 -15.20 -1.20
CA VAL A 463 23.68 -14.29 -0.06
C VAL A 463 23.55 -15.09 1.25
N SER A 464 24.48 -14.91 2.18
CA SER A 464 24.37 -15.48 3.53
C SER A 464 23.20 -14.83 4.30
N LEU A 465 22.46 -15.62 5.09
CA LEU A 465 21.35 -15.14 5.91
C LEU A 465 21.85 -14.49 7.22
N THR A 466 22.73 -13.50 7.10
CA THR A 466 23.17 -12.59 8.17
C THR A 466 22.47 -11.25 8.04
N ASP A 467 22.50 -10.40 9.08
CA ASP A 467 21.85 -9.09 9.02
C ASP A 467 22.42 -8.20 7.90
N ASP A 468 23.74 -8.04 7.82
CA ASP A 468 24.38 -7.17 6.82
C ASP A 468 24.12 -7.66 5.38
N ALA A 469 24.36 -8.95 5.11
CA ALA A 469 24.23 -9.50 3.77
C ALA A 469 22.77 -9.50 3.29
N PHE A 470 21.81 -9.69 4.20
CA PHE A 470 20.39 -9.62 3.88
C PHE A 470 19.91 -8.19 3.64
N LEU A 471 20.40 -7.21 4.42
CA LEU A 471 20.08 -5.79 4.17
C LEU A 471 20.63 -5.32 2.82
N ASP A 472 21.85 -5.72 2.46
CA ASP A 472 22.41 -5.45 1.14
C ASP A 472 21.58 -6.10 0.01
N TYR A 473 21.10 -7.33 0.24
CA TYR A 473 20.18 -8.01 -0.68
C TYR A 473 18.86 -7.25 -0.81
N GLN A 474 18.27 -6.85 0.32
CA GLN A 474 17.01 -6.12 0.35
C GLN A 474 17.11 -4.81 -0.45
N GLN A 475 18.20 -4.04 -0.30
CA GLN A 475 18.42 -2.83 -1.08
C GLN A 475 18.47 -3.11 -2.59
N ARG A 476 19.20 -4.15 -3.02
CA ARG A 476 19.24 -4.55 -4.45
C ARG A 476 17.87 -5.00 -4.95
N MET A 477 17.12 -5.72 -4.13
CA MET A 477 15.76 -6.16 -4.43
C MET A 477 14.82 -4.96 -4.58
N ASP A 478 14.88 -4.00 -3.66
CA ASP A 478 14.05 -2.78 -3.68
C ASP A 478 14.36 -1.93 -4.91
N SER A 479 15.63 -1.64 -5.22
CA SER A 479 16.00 -0.92 -6.44
C SER A 479 15.53 -1.62 -7.71
N ARG A 480 15.52 -2.96 -7.72
CA ARG A 480 15.01 -3.74 -8.85
C ARG A 480 13.50 -3.63 -8.98
N LEU A 481 12.77 -3.69 -7.87
CA LEU A 481 11.32 -3.50 -7.86
C LEU A 481 10.94 -2.08 -8.25
N GLU A 482 11.65 -1.06 -7.76
CA GLU A 482 11.45 0.35 -8.13
C GLU A 482 11.60 0.58 -9.64
N GLY A 483 12.65 0.01 -10.26
CA GLY A 483 12.83 0.08 -11.71
C GLY A 483 11.68 -0.58 -12.48
N LEU A 484 11.17 -1.72 -12.00
CA LEU A 484 10.00 -2.40 -12.58
C LEU A 484 8.72 -1.59 -12.38
N GLU A 485 8.52 -1.02 -11.19
CA GLU A 485 7.36 -0.20 -10.83
C GLU A 485 7.32 1.07 -11.67
N HIS A 486 8.46 1.72 -11.89
CA HIS A 486 8.56 2.88 -12.78
C HIS A 486 8.19 2.51 -14.22
N GLN A 487 8.66 1.38 -14.74
CA GLN A 487 8.24 0.88 -16.06
C GLN A 487 6.74 0.61 -16.11
N TRP A 488 6.18 -0.07 -15.11
CA TRP A 488 4.76 -0.37 -15.04
C TRP A 488 3.90 0.90 -14.95
N LEU A 489 4.35 1.91 -14.18
CA LEU A 489 3.75 3.23 -14.11
C LEU A 489 3.69 3.90 -15.48
N LEU A 490 4.82 3.97 -16.20
CA LEU A 490 4.89 4.58 -17.53
C LEU A 490 4.00 3.83 -18.54
N GLU A 491 4.06 2.49 -18.57
CA GLU A 491 3.26 1.66 -19.48
C GLU A 491 1.74 1.77 -19.25
N THR A 492 1.32 1.87 -17.99
CA THR A 492 -0.10 2.04 -17.67
C THR A 492 -0.57 3.48 -17.84
N SER A 493 0.32 4.46 -17.64
CA SER A 493 0.08 5.87 -17.86
C SER A 493 -0.10 6.20 -19.34
N SER A 494 0.69 5.60 -20.23
CA SER A 494 0.67 5.89 -21.67
C SER A 494 -0.63 5.51 -22.38
N ARG A 495 -1.44 4.65 -21.74
CA ARG A 495 -2.80 4.27 -22.20
C ARG A 495 -3.79 5.44 -22.22
N GLU A 496 -3.39 6.60 -21.71
CA GLU A 496 -4.17 7.84 -21.71
C GLU A 496 -3.63 8.89 -22.68
N ASP A 497 -2.46 8.67 -23.31
CA ASP A 497 -1.75 9.72 -24.07
C ASP A 497 -2.57 10.22 -25.25
N ASP A 498 -3.14 9.33 -26.07
CA ASP A 498 -4.03 9.69 -27.19
C ASP A 498 -5.17 10.64 -26.77
N TYR A 499 -5.70 10.47 -25.57
CA TYR A 499 -6.77 11.34 -25.07
C TYR A 499 -6.22 12.73 -24.71
N TRP A 500 -5.08 12.78 -24.02
CA TRP A 500 -4.46 14.03 -23.57
C TRP A 500 -3.86 14.82 -24.73
N GLU A 501 -3.18 14.17 -25.67
CA GLU A 501 -2.63 14.82 -26.86
C GLU A 501 -3.72 15.52 -27.68
N ARG A 502 -4.88 14.87 -27.89
CA ARG A 502 -6.04 15.51 -28.55
C ARG A 502 -6.54 16.74 -27.79
N ARG A 503 -6.54 16.68 -26.45
CA ARG A 503 -6.97 17.80 -25.60
C ARG A 503 -5.97 18.95 -25.65
N HIS A 504 -4.67 18.64 -25.61
CA HIS A 504 -3.59 19.61 -25.71
C HIS A 504 -3.58 20.31 -27.08
N GLU A 505 -3.82 19.57 -28.16
CA GLU A 505 -3.94 20.16 -29.49
C GLU A 505 -5.11 21.16 -29.58
N LEU A 506 -6.26 20.84 -28.96
CA LEU A 506 -7.35 21.80 -28.85
C LEU A 506 -6.96 23.03 -28.02
N ALA A 507 -6.20 22.85 -26.94
CA ALA A 507 -5.73 23.96 -26.11
C ALA A 507 -4.76 24.88 -26.88
N ARG A 508 -3.84 24.31 -27.68
CA ARG A 508 -2.97 25.07 -28.60
C ARG A 508 -3.79 25.90 -29.59
N GLN A 509 -4.82 25.31 -30.18
CA GLN A 509 -5.70 26.03 -31.12
C GLN A 509 -6.50 27.16 -30.45
N VAL A 510 -6.77 27.09 -29.14
CA VAL A 510 -7.41 28.17 -28.39
C VAL A 510 -6.43 29.33 -28.19
N ILE A 511 -5.21 29.05 -27.71
CA ILE A 511 -4.21 30.10 -27.46
C ILE A 511 -3.72 30.77 -28.75
N ASP A 512 -3.66 30.04 -29.87
CA ASP A 512 -3.25 30.58 -31.17
C ASP A 512 -4.27 31.57 -31.77
N LYS A 513 -5.49 31.58 -31.24
CA LYS A 513 -6.54 32.56 -31.60
C LYS A 513 -6.59 33.77 -30.68
N LEU A 514 -5.83 33.78 -29.59
CA LEU A 514 -5.74 34.94 -28.70
C LEU A 514 -4.96 36.06 -29.38
N GLU A 515 -5.28 37.30 -29.04
CA GLU A 515 -4.55 38.47 -29.53
C GLU A 515 -3.05 38.36 -29.16
N PRO A 516 -2.13 38.89 -29.99
CA PRO A 516 -0.71 38.93 -29.63
C PRO A 516 -0.47 39.64 -28.30
N ILE A 517 0.48 39.12 -27.51
CA ILE A 517 0.89 39.77 -26.26
C ILE A 517 1.47 41.15 -26.59
N ALA A 518 1.04 42.19 -25.87
CA ALA A 518 1.56 43.53 -26.08
C ALA A 518 3.03 43.59 -25.69
N ASN A 519 3.90 44.07 -26.60
CA ASN A 519 5.32 44.28 -26.31
C ASN A 519 5.50 45.48 -25.37
N PRO A 520 5.92 45.28 -24.12
CA PRO A 520 6.11 46.37 -23.19
C PRO A 520 7.39 47.17 -23.51
N THR A 521 7.53 48.36 -22.93
CA THR A 521 8.78 49.13 -23.07
C THR A 521 9.88 48.45 -22.25
N VAL A 522 10.87 47.88 -22.92
CA VAL A 522 11.99 47.19 -22.29
C VAL A 522 12.99 48.19 -21.70
N ASN A 523 13.45 47.95 -20.47
CA ASN A 523 14.52 48.75 -19.88
C ASN A 523 15.86 48.46 -20.60
N PRO A 524 16.49 49.46 -21.27
CA PRO A 524 17.66 49.23 -22.12
C PRO A 524 18.94 48.89 -21.34
N TRP A 525 18.92 49.01 -20.01
CA TRP A 525 20.09 48.77 -19.16
C TRP A 525 20.24 47.31 -18.74
N LEU A 526 19.21 46.48 -18.94
CA LEU A 526 19.26 45.05 -18.72
C LEU A 526 19.50 44.33 -20.04
N LYS A 527 20.49 43.44 -20.07
CA LYS A 527 20.69 42.58 -21.23
C LYS A 527 19.57 41.55 -21.29
N SER A 528 19.09 41.26 -22.49
CA SER A 528 18.10 40.22 -22.78
C SER A 528 18.64 39.26 -23.83
N THR A 529 18.29 37.99 -23.71
CA THR A 529 18.64 36.94 -24.69
C THR A 529 17.43 36.18 -25.21
N THR A 530 16.30 36.31 -24.51
CA THR A 530 15.03 35.64 -24.78
C THR A 530 13.88 36.64 -24.63
N GLU A 531 12.71 36.31 -25.17
CA GLU A 531 11.48 37.09 -24.97
C GLU A 531 11.10 37.20 -23.48
N LEU A 532 11.31 36.12 -22.71
CA LEU A 532 11.15 36.15 -21.25
C LEU A 532 12.01 37.24 -20.60
N ASP A 533 13.29 37.35 -21.00
CA ASP A 533 14.19 38.37 -20.45
C ASP A 533 13.73 39.80 -20.79
N GLU A 534 13.20 40.01 -22.00
CA GLU A 534 12.66 41.31 -22.43
C GLU A 534 11.43 41.70 -21.62
N LEU A 535 10.51 40.75 -21.42
CA LEU A 535 9.31 40.93 -20.63
C LEU A 535 9.64 41.15 -19.14
N ALA A 536 10.60 40.40 -18.58
CA ALA A 536 11.07 40.62 -17.21
C ALA A 536 11.77 41.97 -17.06
N ALA A 537 12.58 42.40 -18.04
CA ALA A 537 13.23 43.70 -18.02
C ALA A 537 12.24 44.88 -18.11
N SER A 538 11.02 44.65 -18.62
CA SER A 538 9.97 45.66 -18.67
C SER A 538 9.34 45.97 -17.31
N LEU A 539 9.57 45.13 -16.29
CA LEU A 539 9.09 45.34 -14.91
C LEU A 539 9.84 46.44 -14.17
N VAL A 540 11.04 46.79 -14.65
CA VAL A 540 11.90 47.77 -14.01
C VAL A 540 11.41 49.17 -14.32
N ASP A 541 11.05 49.96 -13.30
CA ASP A 541 10.66 51.35 -13.50
C ASP A 541 11.78 52.09 -14.27
N PRO A 542 11.49 52.68 -15.44
CA PRO A 542 12.49 53.41 -16.22
C PRO A 542 13.09 54.62 -15.47
N LYS A 543 12.49 55.05 -14.35
CA LYS A 543 12.99 56.13 -13.48
C LYS A 543 14.10 55.70 -12.53
N ILE A 544 14.37 54.39 -12.37
CA ILE A 544 15.45 53.92 -11.49
C ILE A 544 16.81 54.39 -12.03
N PRO A 545 17.72 54.84 -11.16
CA PRO A 545 19.08 55.19 -11.58
C PRO A 545 19.77 54.02 -12.32
N GLN A 546 20.34 54.32 -13.49
CA GLN A 546 21.07 53.35 -14.33
C GLN A 546 22.06 52.50 -13.53
N LYS A 547 22.79 53.11 -12.58
CA LYS A 547 23.79 52.41 -11.76
C LYS A 547 23.17 51.30 -10.90
N THR A 548 21.96 51.50 -10.40
CA THR A 548 21.22 50.52 -9.59
C THR A 548 20.75 49.35 -10.46
N VAL A 549 20.22 49.63 -11.66
CA VAL A 549 19.80 48.59 -12.62
C VAL A 549 20.99 47.80 -13.17
N GLN A 550 22.13 48.45 -13.41
CA GLN A 550 23.33 47.76 -13.89
C GLN A 550 23.97 46.84 -12.83
N ALA A 551 23.83 47.16 -11.55
CA ALA A 551 24.31 46.31 -10.46
C ALA A 551 23.55 44.98 -10.40
N THR A 552 22.33 44.91 -10.93
CA THR A 552 21.51 43.68 -10.95
C THR A 552 21.64 42.88 -12.26
N ASP A 553 22.43 43.32 -13.25
CA ASP A 553 22.66 42.58 -14.51
C ASP A 553 23.84 41.59 -14.45
N GLU A 554 24.53 41.49 -13.30
CA GLU A 554 25.62 40.56 -13.08
C GLU A 554 25.11 39.11 -13.03
N LEU A 555 25.80 38.20 -13.73
CA LEU A 555 25.50 36.78 -13.70
C LEU A 555 26.12 36.14 -12.45
N ALA A 556 25.42 35.19 -11.86
CA ALA A 556 25.96 34.41 -10.75
C ALA A 556 27.23 33.64 -11.18
N GLU A 557 28.19 33.53 -10.26
CA GLU A 557 29.38 32.72 -10.45
C GLU A 557 29.01 31.26 -10.78
N PRO A 558 29.78 30.53 -11.61
CA PRO A 558 29.40 29.21 -12.11
C PRO A 558 28.98 28.21 -11.03
N ARG A 559 29.73 28.13 -9.93
CA ARG A 559 29.43 27.22 -8.83
C ARG A 559 28.18 27.62 -8.05
N THR A 560 28.00 28.92 -7.82
CA THR A 560 26.80 29.47 -7.18
C THR A 560 25.57 29.17 -8.03
N LEU A 561 25.65 29.40 -9.34
CA LEU A 561 24.57 29.10 -10.28
C LEU A 561 24.21 27.61 -10.30
N LEU A 562 25.20 26.71 -10.33
CA LEU A 562 24.92 25.27 -10.31
C LEU A 562 24.33 24.82 -8.97
N ARG A 563 24.81 25.38 -7.84
CA ARG A 563 24.25 25.10 -6.52
C ARG A 563 22.79 25.51 -6.47
N ARG A 564 22.45 26.73 -6.90
CA ARG A 564 21.08 27.22 -7.01
C ARG A 564 20.22 26.30 -7.87
N LEU A 565 20.70 25.99 -9.08
CA LEU A 565 19.99 25.13 -10.02
C LEU A 565 19.72 23.74 -9.44
N SER A 566 20.69 23.12 -8.77
CA SER A 566 20.50 21.80 -8.16
C SER A 566 19.51 21.85 -6.99
N LEU A 567 19.56 22.88 -6.15
CA LEU A 567 18.66 23.05 -5.01
C LEU A 567 17.22 23.37 -5.44
N ASP A 568 17.04 24.20 -6.46
CA ASP A 568 15.71 24.56 -6.98
C ASP A 568 15.05 23.42 -7.77
N LEU A 569 15.84 22.59 -8.46
CA LEU A 569 15.30 21.52 -9.30
C LEU A 569 15.20 20.17 -8.57
N ARG A 570 16.21 19.79 -7.78
CA ARG A 570 16.28 18.47 -7.12
C ARG A 570 16.33 18.53 -5.60
N GLY A 571 16.34 19.72 -5.01
CA GLY A 571 16.30 19.89 -3.55
C GLY A 571 17.59 19.57 -2.80
N ILE A 572 18.68 19.24 -3.49
CA ILE A 572 19.96 18.83 -2.89
C ILE A 572 21.15 19.51 -3.58
N PRO A 573 22.29 19.71 -2.89
CA PRO A 573 23.47 20.32 -3.50
C PRO A 573 24.07 19.43 -4.60
N PRO A 574 24.77 20.03 -5.59
CA PRO A 574 25.44 19.28 -6.63
C PRO A 574 26.63 18.50 -6.07
N THR A 575 26.93 17.37 -6.69
CA THR A 575 28.14 16.60 -6.40
C THR A 575 29.40 17.32 -6.89
N ALA A 576 30.55 16.96 -6.32
CA ALA A 576 31.85 17.51 -6.75
C ALA A 576 32.14 17.21 -8.24
N LEU A 577 31.66 16.07 -8.76
CA LEU A 577 31.79 15.73 -10.17
C LEU A 577 30.93 16.63 -11.05
N GLU A 578 29.66 16.86 -10.69
CA GLU A 578 28.75 17.76 -11.40
C GLU A 578 29.31 19.20 -11.45
N LEU A 579 29.89 19.70 -10.35
CA LEU A 579 30.56 21.01 -10.31
C LEU A 579 31.70 21.09 -11.33
N LYS A 580 32.59 20.09 -11.32
CA LYS A 580 33.72 20.03 -12.26
C LYS A 580 33.26 19.95 -13.71
N GLU A 581 32.25 19.13 -14.00
CA GLU A 581 31.66 19.01 -15.34
C GLU A 581 31.06 20.34 -15.81
N PHE A 582 30.32 21.04 -14.93
CA PHE A 582 29.68 22.32 -15.25
C PHE A 582 30.69 23.43 -15.57
N GLU A 583 31.80 23.49 -14.82
CA GLU A 583 32.89 24.45 -15.06
C GLU A 583 33.64 24.19 -16.37
N GLN A 584 33.73 22.94 -16.81
CA GLN A 584 34.39 22.53 -18.05
C GLN A 584 33.51 22.68 -19.29
N TYR A 585 32.20 22.80 -19.10
CA TYR A 585 31.23 22.89 -20.18
C TYR A 585 31.18 24.29 -20.82
N ASP A 586 30.79 24.39 -22.09
CA ASP A 586 30.63 25.69 -22.78
C ASP A 586 29.62 26.57 -22.02
N ALA A 587 30.07 27.76 -21.60
CA ALA A 587 29.27 28.69 -20.79
C ALA A 587 27.92 29.06 -21.43
N ARG A 588 27.82 29.00 -22.77
CA ARG A 588 26.58 29.27 -23.52
C ARG A 588 25.52 28.18 -23.39
N HIS A 589 25.93 26.94 -23.10
CA HIS A 589 25.06 25.77 -23.12
C HIS A 589 24.95 25.06 -21.77
N ARG A 590 25.91 25.29 -20.85
CA ARG A 590 26.01 24.57 -19.57
C ARG A 590 24.74 24.62 -18.73
N THR A 591 24.07 25.77 -18.64
CA THR A 591 22.85 25.93 -17.83
C THR A 591 21.70 25.12 -18.39
N ALA A 592 21.49 25.15 -19.71
CA ALA A 592 20.42 24.39 -20.37
C ALA A 592 20.66 22.87 -20.26
N GLU A 593 21.90 22.42 -20.45
CA GLU A 593 22.28 21.01 -20.33
C GLU A 593 22.01 20.49 -18.91
N PHE A 594 22.51 21.19 -17.89
CA PHE A 594 22.32 20.76 -16.50
C PHE A 594 20.88 20.93 -16.03
N ALA A 595 20.15 21.94 -16.50
CA ALA A 595 18.73 22.06 -16.24
C ALA A 595 17.97 20.84 -16.78
N SER A 596 18.26 20.39 -18.01
CA SER A 596 17.63 19.17 -18.55
C SER A 596 18.00 17.94 -17.72
N ARG A 597 19.29 17.74 -17.42
CA ARG A 597 19.75 16.61 -16.58
C ARG A 597 19.05 16.57 -15.23
N PHE A 598 18.88 17.72 -14.57
CA PHE A 598 18.27 17.79 -13.24
C PHE A 598 16.74 17.68 -13.26
N LEU A 599 16.10 18.15 -14.32
CA LEU A 599 14.66 17.95 -14.54
C LEU A 599 14.33 16.49 -14.85
N ASP A 600 15.23 15.76 -15.51
CA ASP A 600 15.07 14.34 -15.85
C ASP A 600 15.45 13.40 -14.69
N ASP A 601 16.10 13.92 -13.64
CA ASP A 601 16.44 13.19 -12.42
C ASP A 601 15.19 12.89 -11.58
N GLU A 602 15.08 11.68 -11.03
CA GLU A 602 13.96 11.24 -10.20
C GLU A 602 13.77 12.15 -8.96
N ARG A 603 14.85 12.75 -8.46
CA ARG A 603 14.82 13.66 -7.30
C ARG A 603 14.07 14.97 -7.57
N TRP A 604 13.78 15.29 -8.84
CA TRP A 604 12.79 16.33 -9.17
C TRP A 604 11.45 16.03 -8.50
N ALA A 605 10.98 14.78 -8.57
CA ALA A 605 9.72 14.36 -7.96
C ALA A 605 9.80 14.43 -6.44
N ASP A 606 10.91 13.99 -5.83
CA ASP A 606 11.16 14.11 -4.39
C ASP A 606 11.01 15.58 -3.94
N HIS A 607 11.67 16.50 -4.63
CA HIS A 607 11.68 17.92 -4.28
C HIS A 607 10.31 18.60 -4.42
N TRP A 608 9.55 18.25 -5.45
CA TRP A 608 8.24 18.87 -5.71
C TRP A 608 7.10 18.23 -4.93
N THR A 609 7.25 17.00 -4.44
CA THR A 609 6.19 16.31 -3.68
C THR A 609 5.84 17.06 -2.39
N SER A 610 6.84 17.53 -1.63
CA SER A 610 6.61 18.26 -0.37
C SER A 610 5.81 19.54 -0.55
N TYR A 611 6.04 20.26 -1.65
CA TYR A 611 5.25 21.44 -2.02
C TYR A 611 3.78 21.08 -2.22
N TRP A 612 3.51 20.04 -3.03
CA TRP A 612 2.13 19.62 -3.31
C TRP A 612 1.45 18.99 -2.10
N GLN A 613 2.18 18.39 -1.15
CA GLN A 613 1.62 17.98 0.13
C GLN A 613 1.05 19.16 0.91
N ASP A 614 1.69 20.33 0.89
CA ASP A 614 1.17 21.52 1.56
C ASP A 614 0.04 22.19 0.79
N VAL A 615 0.19 22.37 -0.52
CA VAL A 615 -0.82 23.01 -1.38
C VAL A 615 -2.13 22.23 -1.38
N LEU A 616 -2.06 20.89 -1.32
CA LEU A 616 -3.25 20.02 -1.32
C LEU A 616 -3.68 19.58 0.07
N ALA A 617 -3.06 20.12 1.13
CA ALA A 617 -3.30 19.74 2.52
C ALA A 617 -3.33 18.21 2.71
N GLU A 618 -2.31 17.52 2.18
CA GLU A 618 -2.08 16.11 2.49
C GLU A 618 -1.73 16.01 3.97
N ASN A 619 -2.68 15.56 4.79
CA ASN A 619 -2.53 15.52 6.22
C ASN A 619 -1.75 14.27 6.65
N PRO A 620 -0.49 14.40 7.10
CA PRO A 620 0.40 13.29 7.38
C PRO A 620 0.18 12.85 8.83
N ASN A 621 -1.06 12.81 9.32
CA ASN A 621 -1.35 12.60 10.74
C ASN A 621 -0.87 11.21 11.21
N ILE A 622 -1.13 10.83 12.45
CA ILE A 622 -0.81 9.49 13.00
C ILE A 622 -1.14 8.35 12.01
N LEU A 623 -0.36 7.27 12.03
CA LEU A 623 -0.43 6.07 11.18
C LEU A 623 -1.76 5.28 11.18
N LYS A 624 -2.85 5.90 11.66
CA LYS A 624 -4.23 5.41 11.64
C LYS A 624 -5.08 6.25 10.69
N PRO A 625 -5.58 5.69 9.57
CA PRO A 625 -6.42 6.44 8.63
C PRO A 625 -7.66 7.06 9.25
N SER A 626 -8.25 6.38 10.25
CA SER A 626 -9.41 6.86 10.99
C SER A 626 -9.18 8.18 11.74
N LEU A 627 -7.93 8.60 11.93
CA LEU A 627 -7.55 9.85 12.59
C LEU A 627 -7.10 10.92 11.59
N ASN A 628 -7.86 11.07 10.50
CA ASN A 628 -7.69 12.12 9.51
C ASN A 628 -6.33 12.08 8.78
N ASN A 629 -5.79 10.88 8.57
CA ASN A 629 -4.52 10.69 7.85
C ASN A 629 -4.80 10.42 6.37
N THR A 630 -4.38 11.34 5.49
CA THR A 630 -4.40 11.15 4.02
C THR A 630 -3.07 10.67 3.47
N GLY A 631 -2.08 10.49 4.34
CA GLY A 631 -0.73 9.95 4.18
C GLY A 631 -0.45 9.33 2.83
N PRO A 632 -1.04 8.15 2.53
CA PRO A 632 -0.72 7.40 1.33
C PRO A 632 -0.91 8.18 0.02
N PHE A 633 -1.85 9.14 -0.03
CA PHE A 633 -2.11 9.99 -1.21
C PHE A 633 -0.84 10.66 -1.77
N ARG A 634 0.15 10.95 -0.92
CA ARG A 634 1.44 11.52 -1.33
C ARG A 634 2.18 10.69 -2.37
N TRP A 635 1.99 9.38 -2.36
CA TRP A 635 2.67 8.50 -3.30
C TRP A 635 2.19 8.72 -4.73
N TRP A 636 0.90 9.01 -4.93
CA TRP A 636 0.40 9.42 -6.24
C TRP A 636 0.92 10.81 -6.66
N LEU A 637 1.13 11.74 -5.71
CA LEU A 637 1.77 13.03 -6.01
C LEU A 637 3.16 12.79 -6.59
N HIS A 638 3.97 12.00 -5.89
CA HIS A 638 5.30 11.64 -6.30
C HIS A 638 5.31 10.93 -7.66
N ASP A 639 4.53 9.86 -7.84
CA ASP A 639 4.48 9.12 -9.11
C ASP A 639 4.05 10.00 -10.28
N SER A 640 3.13 10.95 -10.05
CA SER A 640 2.65 11.84 -11.09
C SER A 640 3.72 12.82 -11.55
N LEU A 641 4.57 13.29 -10.62
CA LEU A 641 5.72 14.14 -10.93
C LEU A 641 6.85 13.32 -11.59
N LEU A 642 7.09 12.11 -11.11
CA LEU A 642 8.08 11.18 -11.64
C LEU A 642 7.78 10.79 -13.10
N ALA A 643 6.51 10.46 -13.38
CA ALA A 643 6.03 10.16 -14.74
C ALA A 643 5.83 11.40 -15.61
N ASN A 644 6.20 12.60 -15.13
CA ASN A 644 6.01 13.89 -15.79
C ASN A 644 4.59 14.09 -16.34
N LYS A 645 3.56 13.79 -15.52
CA LYS A 645 2.18 13.96 -15.96
C LYS A 645 1.91 15.45 -16.24
N PRO A 646 1.29 15.78 -17.39
CA PRO A 646 0.76 17.11 -17.65
C PRO A 646 -0.10 17.62 -16.48
N MET A 647 0.02 18.89 -16.11
CA MET A 647 -0.68 19.40 -14.93
C MET A 647 -2.20 19.38 -15.09
N ASP A 648 -2.72 19.54 -16.32
CA ASP A 648 -4.16 19.40 -16.60
C ASP A 648 -4.66 17.98 -16.33
N ARG A 649 -3.84 16.97 -16.64
CA ARG A 649 -4.05 15.57 -16.27
C ARG A 649 -3.94 15.35 -14.77
N PHE A 650 -2.89 15.85 -14.13
CA PHE A 650 -2.69 15.76 -12.68
C PHE A 650 -3.93 16.23 -11.91
N VAL A 651 -4.43 17.43 -12.24
CA VAL A 651 -5.62 18.01 -11.60
C VAL A 651 -6.87 17.21 -11.94
N THR A 652 -7.00 16.73 -13.17
CA THR A 652 -8.16 15.91 -13.55
C THR A 652 -8.20 14.59 -12.79
N GLU A 653 -7.07 13.90 -12.63
CA GLU A 653 -6.98 12.66 -11.86
C GLU A 653 -7.25 12.91 -10.36
N LEU A 654 -6.71 14.00 -9.81
CA LEU A 654 -6.98 14.45 -8.44
C LEU A 654 -8.48 14.63 -8.18
N VAL A 655 -9.16 15.40 -9.03
CA VAL A 655 -10.60 15.72 -8.88
C VAL A 655 -11.46 14.47 -9.08
N ARG A 656 -11.04 13.54 -9.95
CA ARG A 656 -11.77 12.27 -10.16
C ARG A 656 -11.64 11.32 -8.98
N MET A 657 -10.57 11.41 -8.19
CA MET A 657 -10.34 10.62 -6.97
C MET A 657 -10.48 9.11 -7.22
N GLN A 658 -9.83 8.59 -8.27
CA GLN A 658 -9.80 7.15 -8.60
C GLN A 658 -8.61 6.45 -7.90
N GLY A 659 -8.54 5.12 -7.96
CA GLY A 659 -7.54 4.31 -7.24
C GLY A 659 -7.95 3.98 -5.80
N ASP A 660 -7.05 3.37 -5.04
CA ASP A 660 -7.31 3.01 -3.63
C ASP A 660 -6.93 4.13 -2.67
N SER A 661 -7.78 4.40 -1.69
CA SER A 661 -7.61 5.52 -0.76
C SER A 661 -6.54 5.30 0.32
N HIS A 662 -6.09 4.05 0.52
CA HIS A 662 -5.14 3.68 1.57
C HIS A 662 -3.82 3.11 1.01
N ALA A 663 -3.80 2.65 -0.25
CA ALA A 663 -2.59 2.22 -0.96
C ALA A 663 -1.95 3.33 -1.82
N GLY A 664 -2.45 4.56 -1.70
CA GLY A 664 -1.81 5.76 -2.23
C GLY A 664 -2.29 6.23 -3.59
N GLY A 665 -3.51 5.87 -4.00
CA GLY A 665 -4.17 6.45 -5.16
C GLY A 665 -4.82 7.83 -4.88
N PRO A 666 -5.23 8.56 -5.92
CA PRO A 666 -5.93 9.86 -5.80
C PRO A 666 -7.17 9.85 -4.90
N ALA A 667 -7.83 8.69 -4.76
CA ALA A 667 -8.96 8.53 -3.84
C ALA A 667 -8.61 8.93 -2.39
N GLY A 668 -7.33 8.84 -2.00
CA GLY A 668 -6.84 9.28 -0.69
C GLY A 668 -7.05 10.78 -0.44
N PHE A 669 -7.10 11.62 -1.49
CA PHE A 669 -7.41 13.04 -1.35
C PHE A 669 -8.80 13.28 -0.75
N GLY A 670 -9.76 12.38 -0.99
CA GLY A 670 -11.11 12.47 -0.45
C GLY A 670 -11.24 12.00 1.02
N VAL A 671 -10.20 11.42 1.60
CA VAL A 671 -10.20 10.99 3.01
C VAL A 671 -10.06 12.22 3.90
N ALA A 672 -10.99 12.42 4.84
CA ALA A 672 -10.84 13.39 5.93
C ALA A 672 -11.82 13.06 7.07
N THR A 673 -11.57 11.97 7.79
CA THR A 673 -12.50 11.34 8.74
C THR A 673 -12.89 12.21 9.94
N GLN A 674 -12.13 13.28 10.23
CA GLN A 674 -12.43 14.24 11.30
C GLN A 674 -13.05 15.55 10.78
N ASN A 675 -13.37 15.63 9.49
CA ASN A 675 -14.14 16.72 8.90
C ASN A 675 -15.55 16.20 8.58
N ASP A 676 -16.58 16.92 9.00
CA ASP A 676 -17.99 16.52 8.82
C ASP A 676 -18.56 16.88 7.44
N VAL A 677 -17.86 17.70 6.65
CA VAL A 677 -18.16 17.96 5.23
C VAL A 677 -16.84 17.96 4.42
N PRO A 678 -16.15 16.82 4.32
CA PRO A 678 -14.79 16.76 3.79
C PRO A 678 -14.71 17.23 2.35
N MET A 679 -15.74 16.98 1.53
CA MET A 679 -15.75 17.40 0.12
C MET A 679 -15.89 18.91 -0.07
N ALA A 680 -16.53 19.63 0.87
CA ALA A 680 -16.57 21.09 0.81
C ALA A 680 -15.16 21.65 1.03
N GLU A 681 -14.43 21.14 2.04
CA GLU A 681 -13.03 21.50 2.27
C GLU A 681 -12.15 21.20 1.06
N LYS A 682 -12.30 20.01 0.44
CA LYS A 682 -11.57 19.68 -0.80
C LYS A 682 -11.93 20.61 -1.96
N GLY A 683 -13.17 21.09 -2.01
CA GLY A 683 -13.61 22.12 -2.96
C GLY A 683 -12.84 23.44 -2.79
N HIS A 684 -12.67 23.89 -1.54
CA HIS A 684 -11.83 25.06 -1.23
C HIS A 684 -10.36 24.83 -1.64
N ILE A 685 -9.78 23.68 -1.27
CA ILE A 685 -8.38 23.35 -1.63
C ILE A 685 -8.17 23.38 -3.15
N ILE A 686 -9.06 22.76 -3.92
CA ILE A 686 -8.97 22.77 -5.39
C ILE A 686 -9.08 24.19 -5.95
N ALA A 687 -10.00 25.01 -5.42
CA ALA A 687 -10.19 26.39 -5.87
C ALA A 687 -8.97 27.27 -5.57
N ALA A 688 -8.42 27.18 -4.35
CA ALA A 688 -7.22 27.92 -3.96
C ALA A 688 -5.97 27.46 -4.74
N ALA A 689 -5.79 26.15 -4.91
CA ALA A 689 -4.63 25.59 -5.59
C ALA A 689 -4.59 25.92 -7.09
N PHE A 690 -5.73 25.81 -7.79
CA PHE A 690 -5.75 25.80 -9.26
C PHE A 690 -6.47 26.98 -9.91
N LEU A 691 -7.24 27.75 -9.14
CA LEU A 691 -7.95 28.94 -9.63
C LEU A 691 -7.56 30.22 -8.88
N ALA A 692 -6.76 30.10 -7.81
CA ALA A 692 -6.46 31.18 -6.87
C ALA A 692 -7.74 31.88 -6.39
N VAL A 693 -8.67 31.08 -5.86
CA VAL A 693 -9.93 31.53 -5.27
C VAL A 693 -10.02 31.02 -3.84
N ASP A 694 -10.06 31.94 -2.87
CA ASP A 694 -10.29 31.59 -1.48
C ASP A 694 -11.79 31.39 -1.18
N LEU A 695 -12.14 30.20 -0.72
CA LEU A 695 -13.50 29.81 -0.33
C LEU A 695 -13.59 29.47 1.16
N LYS A 696 -12.55 29.74 1.96
CA LYS A 696 -12.46 29.32 3.36
C LYS A 696 -13.59 29.90 4.21
N CYS A 697 -13.89 31.19 4.06
CA CYS A 697 -15.01 31.83 4.76
C CYS A 697 -16.37 31.22 4.38
N ALA A 698 -16.52 30.79 3.11
CA ALA A 698 -17.72 30.14 2.57
C ALA A 698 -18.05 28.79 3.23
N ARG A 699 -17.23 28.30 4.19
CA ARG A 699 -17.51 27.10 4.97
C ARG A 699 -18.71 27.27 5.91
N CYS A 700 -18.82 28.41 6.58
CA CYS A 700 -19.79 28.62 7.67
C CYS A 700 -20.80 29.75 7.41
N HIS A 701 -20.48 30.68 6.52
CA HIS A 701 -21.30 31.81 6.12
C HIS A 701 -20.88 32.25 4.72
N ASP A 702 -21.64 33.09 4.03
CA ASP A 702 -21.20 33.72 2.79
C ASP A 702 -19.95 34.56 3.06
N ALA A 703 -18.98 34.54 2.14
CA ALA A 703 -17.74 35.27 2.32
C ALA A 703 -18.03 36.79 2.40
N PRO A 704 -17.64 37.50 3.47
CA PRO A 704 -18.02 38.91 3.65
C PRO A 704 -17.33 39.82 2.64
N TYR A 705 -16.08 39.52 2.30
CA TYR A 705 -15.23 40.34 1.44
C TYR A 705 -14.99 39.71 0.06
N HIS A 706 -15.64 38.58 -0.23
CA HIS A 706 -15.57 37.92 -1.54
C HIS A 706 -16.97 37.68 -2.09
N PRO A 707 -17.17 37.60 -3.41
CA PRO A 707 -18.48 37.37 -4.01
C PRO A 707 -18.97 35.91 -3.87
N TRP A 708 -18.29 35.08 -3.08
CA TRP A 708 -18.55 33.65 -2.95
C TRP A 708 -19.53 33.36 -1.81
N THR A 709 -20.57 32.59 -2.11
CA THR A 709 -21.57 32.20 -1.10
C THR A 709 -21.23 30.86 -0.48
N GLN A 710 -21.80 30.57 0.70
CA GLN A 710 -21.73 29.24 1.30
C GLN A 710 -22.30 28.17 0.36
N LYS A 711 -23.38 28.52 -0.35
CA LYS A 711 -23.96 27.66 -1.37
C LYS A 711 -22.97 27.29 -2.47
N ASP A 712 -22.12 28.21 -2.90
CA ASP A 712 -21.13 27.94 -3.95
C ASP A 712 -20.13 26.85 -3.51
N LEU A 713 -19.58 26.97 -2.30
CA LEU A 713 -18.67 25.96 -1.74
C LEU A 713 -19.34 24.59 -1.59
N PHE A 714 -20.54 24.54 -1.02
CA PHE A 714 -21.27 23.28 -0.83
C PHE A 714 -21.67 22.62 -2.15
N SER A 715 -21.83 23.41 -3.21
CA SER A 715 -22.16 22.89 -4.55
C SER A 715 -20.95 22.26 -5.21
N LEU A 716 -19.76 22.86 -5.06
CA LEU A 716 -18.49 22.20 -5.41
C LEU A 716 -18.27 20.92 -4.60
N GLY A 717 -18.53 20.98 -3.29
CA GLY A 717 -18.47 19.79 -2.43
C GLY A 717 -19.42 18.69 -2.90
N SER A 718 -20.63 19.04 -3.34
CA SER A 718 -21.61 18.09 -3.88
C SER A 718 -21.14 17.48 -5.21
N MET A 719 -20.49 18.28 -6.07
CA MET A 719 -19.86 17.76 -7.29
C MET A 719 -18.75 16.75 -6.98
N LEU A 720 -17.91 17.02 -5.99
CA LEU A 720 -16.85 16.12 -5.53
C LEU A 720 -17.40 14.89 -4.79
N HIS A 721 -18.50 15.02 -4.05
CA HIS A 721 -19.20 13.90 -3.44
C HIS A 721 -19.86 12.99 -4.48
N SER A 722 -20.16 13.52 -5.68
CA SER A 722 -20.99 12.85 -6.70
C SER A 722 -22.40 12.54 -6.21
N GLY A 723 -22.96 13.47 -5.44
CA GLY A 723 -24.28 13.37 -4.83
C GLY A 723 -24.63 14.64 -4.06
N ASN A 724 -25.76 14.63 -3.38
CA ASN A 724 -26.16 15.77 -2.55
C ASN A 724 -25.34 15.82 -1.26
N LEU A 725 -25.06 17.02 -0.75
CA LEU A 725 -24.52 17.23 0.59
C LEU A 725 -25.56 17.88 1.49
N THR A 726 -25.60 17.45 2.75
CA THR A 726 -26.39 18.10 3.80
C THR A 726 -25.49 19.02 4.60
N VAL A 727 -25.94 20.25 4.87
CA VAL A 727 -25.22 21.22 5.70
C VAL A 727 -25.30 20.81 7.17
N PRO A 728 -24.19 20.50 7.86
CA PRO A 728 -24.24 20.15 9.28
C PRO A 728 -24.27 21.39 10.18
N ALA A 729 -24.64 21.20 11.44
CA ALA A 729 -24.80 22.28 12.42
C ALA A 729 -23.51 23.09 12.68
N THR A 730 -22.35 22.45 12.54
CA THR A 730 -21.01 23.06 12.64
C THR A 730 -20.69 24.03 11.51
N SER A 731 -21.46 24.00 10.41
CA SER A 731 -21.24 24.79 9.20
C SER A 731 -22.11 26.03 9.19
N SER A 732 -22.32 26.63 10.36
CA SER A 732 -23.14 27.81 10.51
C SER A 732 -22.60 28.61 11.68
N VAL A 733 -22.67 29.94 11.58
CA VAL A 733 -22.30 30.81 12.70
C VAL A 733 -23.37 30.66 13.80
N PRO A 734 -23.00 30.38 15.07
CA PRO A 734 -23.98 30.22 16.13
C PRO A 734 -24.86 31.46 16.31
N GLN A 735 -26.16 31.26 16.55
CA GLN A 735 -27.15 32.35 16.74
C GLN A 735 -26.71 33.40 17.77
N ALA A 736 -26.02 32.97 18.83
CA ALA A 736 -25.49 33.83 19.88
C ALA A 736 -24.50 34.92 19.36
N PHE A 737 -23.89 34.73 18.18
CA PHE A 737 -23.08 35.74 17.52
C PHE A 737 -23.93 36.92 17.05
N PHE A 738 -25.08 36.65 16.42
CA PHE A 738 -26.00 37.68 15.91
C PHE A 738 -26.77 38.37 17.03
N ASP A 739 -27.08 37.66 18.12
CA ASP A 739 -27.80 38.22 19.28
C ASP A 739 -26.99 39.31 20.02
N ARG A 740 -25.66 39.31 19.87
CA ARG A 740 -24.76 40.32 20.46
C ARG A 740 -24.82 41.68 19.77
N LYS A 741 -25.60 41.83 18.68
CA LYS A 741 -25.77 43.07 17.90
C LYS A 741 -24.44 43.82 17.68
N VAL A 742 -23.49 43.16 17.04
CA VAL A 742 -22.31 43.85 16.52
C VAL A 742 -22.77 44.67 15.32
N ASP A 743 -23.04 45.96 15.54
CA ASP A 743 -23.41 46.88 14.47
C ASP A 743 -22.32 46.87 13.38
N GLY A 744 -22.73 46.69 12.11
CA GLY A 744 -21.82 46.69 10.96
C GLY A 744 -21.26 45.32 10.53
N THR A 745 -21.79 44.19 11.00
CA THR A 745 -21.35 42.87 10.50
C THR A 745 -21.87 42.58 9.08
N GLU A 746 -20.95 42.28 8.16
CA GLU A 746 -21.26 41.87 6.76
C GLU A 746 -21.50 40.36 6.62
N ILE A 747 -21.46 39.60 7.73
CA ILE A 747 -21.63 38.15 7.74
C ILE A 747 -23.09 37.78 7.46
N GLN A 748 -23.32 37.01 6.41
CA GLN A 748 -24.64 36.46 6.05
C GLN A 748 -24.59 34.93 5.98
N VAL A 749 -25.60 34.24 6.53
CA VAL A 749 -25.71 32.78 6.46
C VAL A 749 -26.90 32.42 5.57
N THR A 750 -26.63 31.97 4.34
CA THR A 750 -27.68 31.66 3.36
C THR A 750 -28.14 30.22 3.36
N LEU A 751 -27.34 29.27 3.86
CA LEU A 751 -27.78 27.90 4.11
C LEU A 751 -27.98 27.65 5.60
N GLN A 752 -29.08 27.01 5.94
CA GLN A 752 -29.38 26.58 7.29
C GLN A 752 -28.91 25.14 7.52
N PRO A 753 -28.53 24.76 8.76
CA PRO A 753 -28.27 23.37 9.09
C PRO A 753 -29.44 22.45 8.68
N GLY A 754 -29.13 21.36 7.99
CA GLY A 754 -30.11 20.43 7.42
C GLY A 754 -30.48 20.69 5.96
N ASP A 755 -30.11 21.85 5.39
CA ASP A 755 -30.31 22.13 3.97
C ASP A 755 -29.54 21.13 3.10
N VAL A 756 -30.16 20.73 1.99
CA VAL A 756 -29.60 19.78 1.03
C VAL A 756 -29.17 20.53 -0.22
N VAL A 757 -27.88 20.47 -0.54
CA VAL A 757 -27.28 21.10 -1.71
C VAL A 757 -27.02 20.04 -2.77
N ALA A 758 -27.48 20.30 -4.00
CA ALA A 758 -27.30 19.42 -5.15
C ALA A 758 -26.01 19.78 -5.91
N PRO A 759 -25.40 18.84 -6.66
CA PRO A 759 -24.20 19.11 -7.45
C PRO A 759 -24.51 20.10 -8.58
N TYR A 760 -23.87 21.28 -8.53
CA TYR A 760 -23.82 22.23 -9.63
C TYR A 760 -22.54 23.04 -9.57
N PHE A 761 -22.04 23.53 -10.71
CA PHE A 761 -20.88 24.41 -10.72
C PHE A 761 -21.32 25.86 -10.49
N PRO A 762 -20.81 26.56 -9.45
CA PRO A 762 -21.20 27.92 -9.13
C PRO A 762 -21.05 28.90 -10.28
N ARG A 763 -22.09 29.70 -10.54
CA ARG A 763 -22.03 30.73 -11.60
C ARG A 763 -21.04 31.84 -11.25
N SER A 764 -20.90 32.17 -9.97
CA SER A 764 -19.88 33.09 -9.45
C SER A 764 -18.47 32.62 -9.80
N LEU A 765 -18.20 31.31 -9.75
CA LEU A 765 -16.89 30.76 -10.12
C LEU A 765 -16.69 30.61 -11.64
N LEU A 766 -17.75 30.64 -12.44
CA LEU A 766 -17.62 30.54 -13.91
C LEU A 766 -16.95 31.78 -14.50
N SER A 767 -17.10 32.97 -13.89
CA SER A 767 -16.39 34.16 -14.35
C SER A 767 -14.89 34.01 -14.18
N GLU A 768 -14.46 33.38 -13.10
CA GLU A 768 -13.04 33.22 -12.77
C GLU A 768 -12.31 32.25 -13.69
N LEU A 769 -13.01 31.40 -14.45
CA LEU A 769 -12.37 30.47 -15.40
C LEU A 769 -11.77 31.19 -16.62
N GLU A 770 -12.18 32.44 -16.90
CA GLU A 770 -11.73 33.24 -18.05
C GLU A 770 -11.84 32.45 -19.38
N LEU A 771 -13.04 32.02 -19.76
CA LEU A 771 -13.24 31.10 -20.88
C LEU A 771 -13.09 31.76 -22.27
N ALA A 772 -12.21 31.23 -23.14
CA ALA A 772 -11.96 31.76 -24.48
C ALA A 772 -13.12 31.59 -25.49
N SER A 773 -13.84 30.44 -25.50
CA SER A 773 -15.18 30.22 -26.10
C SER A 773 -15.59 28.73 -26.13
N GLY A 774 -16.82 28.39 -25.73
CA GLY A 774 -17.39 27.02 -25.83
C GLY A 774 -17.35 26.19 -24.53
N VAL A 775 -17.98 25.00 -24.57
CA VAL A 775 -18.15 24.08 -23.42
C VAL A 775 -16.91 23.18 -23.27
N PRO A 776 -16.50 22.79 -22.04
CA PRO A 776 -15.39 21.86 -21.82
C PRO A 776 -15.52 20.54 -22.57
N VAL A 777 -14.38 20.02 -23.04
CA VAL A 777 -14.29 18.69 -23.64
C VAL A 777 -14.40 17.62 -22.55
N LEU A 778 -15.53 16.91 -22.52
CA LEU A 778 -15.80 15.76 -21.64
C LEU A 778 -15.40 14.45 -22.33
N ARG A 779 -15.02 13.42 -21.55
CA ARG A 779 -14.71 12.09 -22.11
C ARG A 779 -15.97 11.37 -22.59
N ALA A 780 -17.09 11.59 -21.91
CA ALA A 780 -18.38 11.01 -22.25
C ALA A 780 -19.54 12.00 -22.01
N PRO A 781 -20.65 11.91 -22.77
CA PRO A 781 -21.83 12.78 -22.57
C PRO A 781 -22.45 12.69 -21.17
N ASP A 782 -22.38 11.52 -20.56
CA ASP A 782 -22.88 11.17 -19.22
C ASP A 782 -21.79 11.25 -18.13
N ALA A 783 -20.70 11.99 -18.38
CA ALA A 783 -19.62 12.22 -17.44
C ALA A 783 -20.12 12.59 -16.03
N SER A 784 -19.44 12.04 -15.02
CA SER A 784 -19.72 12.30 -13.60
C SER A 784 -19.54 13.77 -13.24
N SER A 785 -20.12 14.20 -12.11
CA SER A 785 -19.95 15.58 -11.62
C SER A 785 -18.48 15.92 -11.34
N ARG A 786 -17.67 14.97 -10.85
CA ARG A 786 -16.22 15.13 -10.71
C ARG A 786 -15.54 15.41 -12.04
N GLU A 787 -15.87 14.63 -13.07
CA GLU A 787 -15.26 14.82 -14.39
C GLU A 787 -15.68 16.15 -15.02
N ARG A 788 -16.94 16.58 -14.85
CA ARG A 788 -17.40 17.89 -15.29
C ARG A 788 -16.66 19.02 -14.57
N LEU A 789 -16.45 18.89 -13.26
CA LEU A 789 -15.67 19.85 -12.47
C LEU A 789 -14.22 19.91 -12.97
N ALA A 790 -13.57 18.77 -13.14
CA ALA A 790 -12.21 18.68 -13.68
C ALA A 790 -12.09 19.36 -15.04
N ALA A 791 -13.05 19.10 -15.94
CA ALA A 791 -13.07 19.67 -17.28
C ALA A 791 -13.31 21.19 -17.28
N LEU A 792 -14.06 21.73 -16.32
CA LEU A 792 -14.23 23.17 -16.15
C LEU A 792 -12.93 23.86 -15.73
N ILE A 793 -12.19 23.26 -14.79
CA ILE A 793 -10.92 23.82 -14.28
C ILE A 793 -9.83 23.74 -15.36
N THR A 794 -9.66 22.57 -15.97
CA THR A 794 -8.50 22.24 -16.82
C THR A 794 -8.84 22.21 -18.31
N GLY A 795 -10.02 22.71 -18.70
CA GLY A 795 -10.50 22.67 -20.08
C GLY A 795 -9.60 23.49 -21.01
N PRO A 796 -9.50 23.14 -22.31
CA PRO A 796 -8.76 23.93 -23.31
C PRO A 796 -9.14 25.41 -23.35
N ASN A 797 -10.35 25.75 -22.93
CA ASN A 797 -10.86 27.13 -22.90
C ASN A 797 -10.53 27.89 -21.62
N SER A 798 -10.05 27.23 -20.55
CA SER A 798 -9.77 27.83 -19.24
C SER A 798 -8.44 28.56 -19.28
N LEU A 799 -8.47 29.90 -19.24
CA LEU A 799 -7.26 30.74 -19.28
C LEU A 799 -6.68 31.04 -17.89
N ARG A 800 -7.51 30.97 -16.84
CA ARG A 800 -7.10 31.20 -15.45
C ARG A 800 -6.13 30.12 -14.95
N PHE A 801 -6.47 28.85 -15.18
CA PHE A 801 -5.68 27.71 -14.71
C PHE A 801 -4.19 27.76 -15.11
N PRO A 802 -3.82 27.94 -16.41
CA PRO A 802 -2.42 28.01 -16.79
C PRO A 802 -1.70 29.24 -16.19
N ARG A 803 -2.37 30.38 -15.99
CA ARG A 803 -1.80 31.57 -15.33
C ARG A 803 -1.49 31.30 -13.86
N VAL A 804 -2.40 30.66 -13.13
CA VAL A 804 -2.20 30.31 -11.71
C VAL A 804 -1.01 29.36 -11.55
N ILE A 805 -0.93 28.31 -12.37
CA ILE A 805 0.21 27.39 -12.35
C ILE A 805 1.51 28.10 -12.73
N ALA A 806 1.50 28.94 -13.77
CA ALA A 806 2.69 29.68 -14.18
C ALA A 806 3.21 30.60 -13.07
N ASN A 807 2.32 31.32 -12.38
CA ASN A 807 2.69 32.14 -11.22
C ASN A 807 3.28 31.28 -10.10
N ARG A 808 2.69 30.12 -9.78
CA ARG A 808 3.21 29.21 -8.74
C ARG A 808 4.61 28.70 -9.05
N VAL A 809 4.86 28.27 -10.29
CA VAL A 809 6.19 27.81 -10.73
C VAL A 809 7.18 28.98 -10.67
N TRP A 810 6.80 30.16 -11.16
CA TRP A 810 7.62 31.37 -11.07
C TRP A 810 7.97 31.72 -9.62
N THR A 811 6.97 31.83 -8.73
CA THR A 811 7.19 32.15 -7.30
C THR A 811 8.14 31.14 -6.66
N ARG A 812 7.96 29.84 -6.95
CA ARG A 812 8.79 28.78 -6.38
C ARG A 812 10.23 28.79 -6.92
N ILE A 813 10.50 29.32 -8.10
CA ILE A 813 11.85 29.36 -8.68
C ILE A 813 12.54 30.71 -8.44
N MET A 814 11.82 31.82 -8.56
CA MET A 814 12.34 33.18 -8.44
C MET A 814 12.27 33.73 -7.00
N GLY A 815 11.41 33.16 -6.15
CA GLY A 815 11.22 33.58 -4.76
C GLY A 815 10.15 34.63 -4.52
N TRP A 816 9.61 35.23 -5.58
CA TRP A 816 8.51 36.18 -5.51
C TRP A 816 7.56 36.01 -6.71
N GLY A 817 6.25 36.18 -6.49
CA GLY A 817 5.21 35.95 -7.51
C GLY A 817 4.93 37.15 -8.40
N LEU A 818 4.65 36.90 -9.68
CA LEU A 818 4.13 37.92 -10.62
C LEU A 818 2.75 38.44 -10.20
N VAL A 819 2.01 37.60 -9.49
CA VAL A 819 0.87 37.98 -8.66
C VAL A 819 1.27 37.70 -7.22
N ASP A 820 1.13 38.70 -6.34
CA ASP A 820 1.63 38.64 -4.96
C ASP A 820 1.08 37.42 -4.20
N SER A 821 -0.21 37.11 -4.42
CA SER A 821 -0.87 35.94 -3.85
C SER A 821 -0.87 34.76 -4.81
N THR A 822 -0.63 33.57 -4.28
CA THR A 822 -0.71 32.30 -5.03
C THR A 822 -2.07 31.62 -4.87
N GLU A 823 -2.89 32.02 -3.90
CA GLU A 823 -4.10 31.31 -3.49
C GLU A 823 -5.40 32.14 -3.56
N ASP A 824 -5.29 33.47 -3.63
CA ASP A 824 -6.44 34.38 -3.77
C ASP A 824 -6.09 35.56 -4.67
N TRP A 825 -6.73 35.65 -5.84
CA TRP A 825 -6.50 36.70 -6.83
C TRP A 825 -7.55 37.80 -6.86
N LEU A 826 -8.60 37.75 -6.03
CA LEU A 826 -9.72 38.70 -6.13
C LEU A 826 -9.27 40.17 -6.11
N ASP A 827 -8.38 40.50 -5.16
CA ASP A 827 -7.82 41.85 -4.99
C ASP A 827 -6.29 41.89 -5.20
N ALA A 828 -5.71 40.82 -5.76
CA ALA A 828 -4.27 40.73 -5.91
C ALA A 828 -3.75 41.62 -7.06
N SER A 829 -2.62 42.28 -6.82
CA SER A 829 -1.97 43.08 -7.87
C SER A 829 -1.17 42.17 -8.80
N ILE A 830 -1.47 42.23 -10.10
CA ILE A 830 -0.66 41.61 -11.14
C ILE A 830 0.45 42.59 -11.52
N ARG A 831 1.70 42.21 -11.26
CA ARG A 831 2.89 43.06 -11.44
C ARG A 831 3.32 43.13 -12.90
N CYS A 832 3.23 42.01 -13.63
CA CYS A 832 3.51 41.92 -15.07
C CYS A 832 2.47 41.07 -15.80
N GLU A 833 1.46 41.72 -16.37
CA GLU A 833 0.47 40.99 -17.17
C GLU A 833 1.10 40.32 -18.42
N PRO A 834 1.96 40.98 -19.22
CA PRO A 834 2.55 40.37 -20.41
C PRO A 834 3.42 39.14 -20.12
N LEU A 835 4.24 39.18 -19.07
CA LEU A 835 5.10 38.04 -18.69
C LEU A 835 4.27 36.87 -18.16
N LEU A 836 3.27 37.14 -17.32
CA LEU A 836 2.37 36.11 -16.81
C LEU A 836 1.62 35.42 -17.95
N GLU A 837 1.11 36.21 -18.90
CA GLU A 837 0.43 35.70 -20.08
C GLU A 837 1.36 34.89 -20.98
N TYR A 838 2.59 35.37 -21.21
CA TYR A 838 3.61 34.65 -21.97
C TYR A 838 3.90 33.27 -21.37
N LEU A 839 4.21 33.21 -20.07
CA LEU A 839 4.48 31.95 -19.38
C LEU A 839 3.28 31.01 -19.40
N ALA A 840 2.06 31.53 -19.23
CA ALA A 840 0.84 30.73 -19.31
C ALA A 840 0.61 30.15 -20.72
N ARG A 841 0.86 30.92 -21.78
CA ARG A 841 0.74 30.44 -23.16
C ARG A 841 1.81 29.40 -23.49
N GLU A 842 3.06 29.62 -23.08
CA GLU A 842 4.14 28.63 -23.27
C GLU A 842 3.86 27.34 -22.50
N PHE A 843 3.29 27.43 -21.31
CA PHE A 843 2.84 26.28 -20.54
C PHE A 843 1.74 25.48 -21.26
N VAL A 844 0.78 26.15 -21.89
CA VAL A 844 -0.24 25.46 -22.72
C VAL A 844 0.40 24.86 -23.99
N ARG A 845 1.34 25.56 -24.63
CA ARG A 845 2.04 25.08 -25.84
C ARG A 845 2.81 23.79 -25.58
N SER A 846 3.49 23.71 -24.44
CA SER A 846 4.22 22.51 -24.01
C SER A 846 3.30 21.32 -23.65
N GLY A 847 1.98 21.51 -23.66
CA GLY A 847 1.03 20.48 -23.22
C GLY A 847 0.87 20.43 -21.71
N TYR A 848 0.93 21.58 -21.03
CA TYR A 848 0.87 21.71 -19.57
C TYR A 848 2.02 20.99 -18.84
N ASP A 849 3.21 20.97 -19.47
CA ASP A 849 4.42 20.38 -18.91
C ASP A 849 5.11 21.38 -17.97
N VAL A 850 5.19 21.03 -16.68
CA VAL A 850 5.82 21.86 -15.64
C VAL A 850 7.33 21.88 -15.78
N LYS A 851 7.97 20.78 -16.18
CA LYS A 851 9.42 20.72 -16.39
C LYS A 851 9.83 21.64 -17.56
N GLU A 852 9.07 21.67 -18.65
CA GLU A 852 9.32 22.59 -19.76
C GLU A 852 9.19 24.06 -19.35
N LEU A 853 8.14 24.38 -18.58
CA LEU A 853 7.97 25.74 -18.04
C LEU A 853 9.11 26.13 -17.10
N THR A 854 9.53 25.22 -16.21
CA THR A 854 10.68 25.45 -15.33
C THR A 854 11.96 25.62 -16.13
N ARG A 855 12.19 24.80 -17.17
CA ARG A 855 13.35 24.91 -18.07
C ARG A 855 13.40 26.28 -18.74
N LEU A 856 12.28 26.77 -19.24
CA LEU A 856 12.16 28.11 -19.82
C LEU A 856 12.60 29.20 -18.83
N ILE A 857 12.19 29.09 -17.56
CA ILE A 857 12.57 30.05 -16.51
C ILE A 857 14.06 29.95 -16.16
N VAL A 858 14.58 28.75 -15.84
CA VAL A 858 15.95 28.61 -15.32
C VAL A 858 17.04 28.81 -16.37
N THR A 859 16.69 28.69 -17.66
CA THR A 859 17.62 28.98 -18.76
C THR A 859 17.60 30.44 -19.20
N SER A 860 16.69 31.25 -18.66
CA SER A 860 16.66 32.70 -18.90
C SER A 860 17.88 33.40 -18.28
N ARG A 861 18.22 34.58 -18.81
CA ARG A 861 19.23 35.45 -18.18
C ARG A 861 18.72 35.99 -16.85
N THR A 862 17.41 36.21 -16.76
CA THR A 862 16.72 36.66 -15.55
C THR A 862 17.01 35.74 -14.37
N TYR A 863 16.87 34.41 -14.52
CA TYR A 863 17.20 33.45 -13.46
C TYR A 863 18.72 33.37 -13.17
N GLN A 864 19.56 33.48 -14.20
CA GLN A 864 21.01 33.30 -14.07
C GLN A 864 21.75 34.48 -13.41
N ARG A 865 21.06 35.58 -13.09
CA ARG A 865 21.63 36.72 -12.37
C ARG A 865 21.98 36.39 -10.92
N THR A 866 22.89 37.16 -10.35
CA THR A 866 23.17 37.11 -8.90
C THR A 866 21.88 37.36 -8.12
N ALA A 867 21.59 36.53 -7.12
CA ALA A 867 20.36 36.70 -6.36
C ALA A 867 20.41 37.97 -5.51
N ILE A 868 19.24 38.54 -5.29
CA ILE A 868 19.09 39.80 -4.58
C ILE A 868 18.56 39.52 -3.17
N ASP A 869 19.10 40.24 -2.18
CA ASP A 869 18.57 40.28 -0.83
C ASP A 869 17.37 41.25 -0.79
N PRO A 870 16.16 40.81 -0.40
CA PRO A 870 15.01 41.69 -0.40
C PRO A 870 15.13 42.80 0.65
N ASP A 871 15.24 44.05 0.19
CA ASP A 871 15.01 45.25 1.00
C ASP A 871 13.86 46.08 0.38
N ALA A 872 13.14 46.84 1.20
CA ALA A 872 11.94 47.60 0.82
C ALA A 872 12.21 48.63 -0.32
N GLU A 873 13.46 49.10 -0.45
CA GLU A 873 13.90 49.95 -1.56
C GLU A 873 13.95 49.21 -2.91
N PHE A 874 14.29 47.91 -2.93
CA PHE A 874 14.31 47.10 -4.16
C PHE A 874 12.91 46.67 -4.59
N GLU A 875 12.03 46.39 -3.63
CA GLU A 875 10.63 46.02 -3.87
C GLU A 875 9.85 47.17 -4.52
N SER A 876 9.90 48.36 -3.91
CA SER A 876 9.22 49.56 -4.42
C SER A 876 9.72 50.05 -5.78
N ALA A 877 10.92 49.61 -6.19
CA ALA A 877 11.55 49.94 -7.46
C ALA A 877 11.23 48.92 -8.58
N GLY A 878 10.52 47.83 -8.32
CA GLY A 878 10.25 46.79 -9.34
C GLY A 878 11.47 45.94 -9.71
N LEU A 879 12.56 46.05 -8.94
CA LEU A 879 13.77 45.23 -9.10
C LEU A 879 13.61 43.81 -8.54
N ALA A 880 12.52 43.57 -7.82
CA ALA A 880 12.17 42.25 -7.28
C ALA A 880 12.06 41.13 -8.33
N PHE A 881 11.90 41.47 -9.61
CA PHE A 881 11.57 40.52 -10.68
C PHE A 881 12.69 40.28 -11.69
N VAL A 882 13.82 40.98 -11.56
CA VAL A 882 14.90 40.92 -12.56
C VAL A 882 15.93 39.85 -12.27
N ALA A 883 15.94 39.31 -11.05
CA ALA A 883 16.81 38.24 -10.60
C ALA A 883 16.09 37.42 -9.50
N PRO A 884 16.52 36.18 -9.22
CA PRO A 884 15.98 35.42 -8.09
C PRO A 884 16.28 36.10 -6.76
N TRP A 885 15.46 35.80 -5.76
CA TRP A 885 15.69 36.23 -4.39
C TRP A 885 16.57 35.23 -3.66
N ILE A 886 17.35 35.74 -2.70
CA ILE A 886 18.01 34.89 -1.72
C ILE A 886 16.93 34.24 -0.86
N ARG A 887 16.97 32.91 -0.76
CA ARG A 887 15.96 32.13 -0.02
C ARG A 887 16.59 31.15 0.95
N ARG A 888 15.84 30.77 1.96
CA ARG A 888 16.22 29.66 2.83
C ARG A 888 15.80 28.33 2.21
N MET A 889 16.57 27.29 2.47
CA MET A 889 16.17 25.93 2.18
C MET A 889 14.92 25.56 2.98
N SER A 890 13.99 24.85 2.34
CA SER A 890 12.88 24.19 3.03
C SER A 890 13.38 23.08 3.96
N ALA A 891 12.55 22.67 4.93
CA ALA A 891 12.86 21.59 5.86
C ALA A 891 13.38 20.32 5.17
N GLU A 892 12.70 19.88 4.11
CA GLU A 892 13.06 18.70 3.34
C GLU A 892 14.41 18.90 2.63
N GLN A 893 14.65 20.07 2.03
CA GLN A 893 15.95 20.39 1.42
C GLN A 893 17.08 20.35 2.45
N VAL A 894 16.88 20.88 3.66
CA VAL A 894 17.88 20.85 4.74
C VAL A 894 18.20 19.40 5.11
N VAL A 895 17.19 18.60 5.44
CA VAL A 895 17.38 17.21 5.90
C VAL A 895 17.96 16.32 4.81
N ASP A 896 17.44 16.39 3.59
CA ASP A 896 17.94 15.56 2.49
C ASP A 896 19.37 16.00 2.11
N SER A 897 19.66 17.31 2.13
CA SER A 897 21.02 17.81 1.90
C SER A 897 22.00 17.34 2.97
N LEU A 898 21.61 17.32 4.26
CA LEU A 898 22.47 16.81 5.35
C LEU A 898 22.91 15.36 5.10
N HIS A 899 21.98 14.50 4.67
CA HIS A 899 22.29 13.10 4.34
C HIS A 899 23.16 12.97 3.08
N VAL A 900 22.84 13.74 2.03
CA VAL A 900 23.62 13.75 0.78
C VAL A 900 25.05 14.22 1.04
N VAL A 901 25.26 15.33 1.76
CA VAL A 901 26.61 15.82 2.05
C VAL A 901 27.33 14.97 3.11
N GLY A 902 26.59 14.30 3.99
CA GLY A 902 27.12 13.25 4.89
C GLY A 902 27.54 11.98 4.14
N GLY A 903 26.99 11.77 2.94
CA GLY A 903 27.22 10.58 2.13
C GLY A 903 26.66 9.31 2.76
N ARG A 904 25.47 9.40 3.35
CA ARG A 904 24.82 8.30 4.08
C ARG A 904 23.31 8.34 3.91
N SER A 905 22.66 7.18 3.82
CA SER A 905 21.18 7.09 3.84
C SER A 905 20.62 7.45 5.22
N MET A 906 19.37 7.90 5.26
CA MET A 906 18.62 8.23 6.47
C MET A 906 18.41 7.01 7.39
N GLN A 907 18.31 5.80 6.81
CA GLN A 907 18.22 4.53 7.54
C GLN A 907 17.17 4.52 8.69
N THR A 908 15.98 5.08 8.43
CA THR A 908 14.87 5.08 9.41
C THR A 908 14.34 3.67 9.69
N GLU A 909 13.59 3.49 10.78
CA GLU A 909 12.80 2.27 10.94
C GLU A 909 11.53 2.31 10.04
N PRO A 910 10.89 1.15 9.76
CA PRO A 910 9.62 1.14 9.03
C PRO A 910 8.57 2.03 9.70
N ILE A 911 7.95 2.89 8.90
CA ILE A 911 6.95 3.87 9.31
C ILE A 911 5.58 3.16 9.46
N THR A 912 5.49 2.32 10.49
CA THR A 912 4.29 1.58 10.91
C THR A 912 4.36 1.20 12.38
N PHE A 913 3.20 1.03 13.04
CA PHE A 913 3.12 0.43 14.37
C PHE A 913 2.70 -1.06 14.33
N ASP A 914 2.23 -1.56 13.18
CA ASP A 914 1.76 -2.94 13.00
C ASP A 914 2.74 -3.67 12.07
N LEU A 915 3.98 -3.92 12.53
CA LEU A 915 5.00 -4.62 11.74
C LEU A 915 4.53 -6.02 11.31
N GLU A 916 3.68 -6.67 12.10
CA GLU A 916 3.14 -8.00 11.79
C GLU A 916 2.05 -8.00 10.71
N ALA A 917 1.68 -6.83 10.18
CA ALA A 917 0.59 -6.63 9.22
C ALA A 917 -0.70 -7.38 9.60
N SER A 918 -1.01 -7.40 10.89
CA SER A 918 -2.12 -8.15 11.47
C SER A 918 -3.45 -7.39 11.36
N GLN A 919 -3.39 -6.10 11.07
CA GLN A 919 -4.53 -5.18 11.04
C GLN A 919 -4.99 -4.88 9.60
N LYS A 920 -6.21 -4.33 9.49
CA LYS A 920 -6.71 -3.77 8.22
C LYS A 920 -5.96 -2.49 7.86
N LEU A 921 -5.85 -2.20 6.55
CA LEU A 921 -5.35 -0.92 6.05
C LEU A 921 -6.08 0.28 6.66
N GLU A 922 -7.40 0.17 6.87
CA GLU A 922 -8.25 1.20 7.51
C GLU A 922 -7.87 1.50 8.98
N ASN A 923 -7.17 0.57 9.64
CA ASN A 923 -6.75 0.69 11.04
C ASN A 923 -5.30 1.19 11.14
N PHE A 924 -4.37 0.59 10.40
CA PHE A 924 -2.96 0.94 10.44
C PHE A 924 -2.34 0.95 9.04
N LEU A 925 -1.65 2.04 8.73
CA LEU A 925 -0.84 2.17 7.52
C LEU A 925 0.54 1.57 7.71
N ASN A 926 1.14 1.18 6.60
CA ASN A 926 2.58 0.96 6.47
C ASN A 926 3.06 1.85 5.33
N LEU A 927 3.90 2.84 5.65
CA LEU A 927 4.43 3.78 4.67
C LEU A 927 5.85 3.40 4.21
N GLY A 928 6.31 2.19 4.52
CA GLY A 928 7.66 1.72 4.17
C GLY A 928 8.74 2.31 5.07
N VAL A 929 9.99 2.26 4.61
CA VAL A 929 11.13 2.92 5.26
C VAL A 929 11.32 4.28 4.57
N ALA A 930 11.49 5.34 5.36
CA ALA A 930 11.72 6.66 4.80
C ALA A 930 13.21 6.85 4.45
N ASP A 931 13.47 7.08 3.18
CA ASP A 931 14.77 7.43 2.59
C ASP A 931 14.82 8.89 2.09
N ARG A 932 13.70 9.60 2.19
CA ARG A 932 13.55 11.03 1.89
C ARG A 932 12.68 11.71 2.95
N ALA A 933 12.96 12.97 3.23
CA ALA A 933 12.25 13.75 4.24
C ALA A 933 10.72 13.81 3.99
N TRP A 934 10.28 13.95 2.74
CA TRP A 934 8.86 14.08 2.39
C TRP A 934 8.03 12.81 2.70
N GLN A 935 8.69 11.66 2.84
CA GLN A 935 8.06 10.37 3.15
C GLN A 935 7.66 10.27 4.64
N LEU A 936 8.23 11.11 5.51
CA LEU A 936 7.93 11.11 6.93
C LEU A 936 6.51 11.60 7.24
N THR A 937 5.98 11.14 8.36
CA THR A 937 4.63 11.43 8.83
C THR A 937 4.66 11.82 10.30
N SER A 938 3.56 12.34 10.83
CA SER A 938 3.43 12.58 12.27
C SER A 938 3.66 11.29 13.05
N LEU A 939 4.62 11.35 13.96
CA LEU A 939 4.99 10.24 14.84
C LEU A 939 4.26 10.33 16.18
N SER A 940 3.30 11.26 16.31
CA SER A 940 2.41 11.30 17.47
C SER A 940 1.72 9.94 17.60
N ASN A 941 1.87 9.29 18.75
CA ASN A 941 1.15 8.07 19.06
C ASN A 941 -0.01 8.39 20.03
N GLU A 942 -1.05 7.56 20.04
CA GLU A 942 -2.32 7.91 20.72
C GLU A 942 -2.19 8.10 22.25
N ARG A 943 -1.07 7.74 22.91
CA ARG A 943 -1.01 7.57 24.38
C ARG A 943 0.39 7.72 25.03
N ASP A 944 1.32 8.46 24.42
CA ASP A 944 2.73 8.58 24.90
C ASP A 944 3.34 7.24 25.31
N ARG A 945 3.24 6.23 24.42
CA ARG A 945 3.71 4.87 24.71
C ARG A 945 5.11 4.66 24.16
N PRO A 946 6.12 4.38 25.01
CA PRO A 946 7.48 4.11 24.55
C PRO A 946 7.54 2.93 23.57
N SER A 947 6.76 1.86 23.81
CA SER A 947 6.66 0.70 22.90
C SER A 947 6.13 1.02 21.49
N LEU A 948 5.57 2.22 21.28
CA LEU A 948 5.08 2.72 19.99
C LEU A 948 5.81 4.03 19.60
N SER A 949 7.09 4.17 19.97
CA SER A 949 7.95 5.21 19.42
C SER A 949 8.62 4.73 18.12
N LEU A 950 9.05 5.68 17.29
CA LEU A 950 9.88 5.46 16.10
C LEU A 950 11.11 6.36 16.26
N PRO A 951 12.12 5.95 17.06
CA PRO A 951 13.16 6.86 17.53
C PRO A 951 14.05 7.43 16.42
N LYS A 952 14.37 6.65 15.38
CA LYS A 952 15.20 7.16 14.27
C LYS A 952 14.41 8.17 13.44
N ALA A 953 13.16 7.85 13.09
CA ALA A 953 12.27 8.75 12.38
C ALA A 953 12.01 10.02 13.21
N ALA A 954 11.92 9.91 14.53
CA ALA A 954 11.73 11.05 15.44
C ALA A 954 12.88 12.04 15.38
N ALA A 955 14.13 11.57 15.42
CA ALA A 955 15.30 12.43 15.29
C ALA A 955 15.29 13.25 13.99
N VAL A 956 14.80 12.67 12.89
CA VAL A 956 14.67 13.37 11.61
C VAL A 956 13.49 14.35 11.61
N ALA A 957 12.33 13.91 12.11
CA ALA A 957 11.12 14.74 12.17
C ALA A 957 11.27 15.96 13.08
N GLU A 958 12.06 15.85 14.16
CA GLU A 958 12.43 16.98 15.02
C GLU A 958 13.24 18.03 14.25
N CYS A 959 14.20 17.59 13.42
CA CYS A 959 14.94 18.48 12.55
C CYS A 959 14.01 19.17 11.55
N LEU A 960 13.15 18.41 10.87
CA LEU A 960 12.16 18.96 9.93
C LEU A 960 11.28 20.04 10.58
N SER A 961 10.80 19.77 11.80
CA SER A 961 9.89 20.67 12.52
C SER A 961 10.56 22.02 12.85
N ALA A 962 11.86 22.03 13.13
CA ALA A 962 12.61 23.27 13.36
C ALA A 962 12.70 24.17 12.11
N PHE A 963 12.52 23.60 10.92
CA PHE A 963 12.54 24.28 9.62
C PHE A 963 11.14 24.44 9.01
N GLY A 964 10.10 24.46 9.86
CA GLY A 964 8.72 24.78 9.44
C GLY A 964 7.94 23.62 8.84
N TRP A 965 8.44 22.38 8.91
CA TRP A 965 7.66 21.20 8.52
C TRP A 965 6.42 21.03 9.40
N ARG A 966 5.30 20.67 8.76
CA ARG A 966 4.00 20.53 9.42
C ARG A 966 3.64 19.07 9.60
N SER A 967 3.62 18.62 10.85
CA SER A 967 3.14 17.28 11.23
C SER A 967 1.62 17.11 11.10
N THR A 968 0.88 18.21 10.88
CA THR A 968 -0.55 18.19 10.56
C THR A 968 -0.86 19.24 9.51
N ARG A 969 -1.73 18.91 8.55
CA ARG A 969 -2.14 19.81 7.46
C ARG A 969 -3.65 19.84 7.32
N GLN A 970 -4.31 20.61 8.19
CA GLN A 970 -5.76 20.77 8.15
C GLN A 970 -6.26 21.72 7.05
N ALA A 971 -5.38 22.57 6.54
CA ALA A 971 -5.67 23.58 5.52
C ALA A 971 -4.50 23.70 4.52
N PRO A 972 -4.78 24.09 3.27
CA PRO A 972 -3.76 24.29 2.26
C PRO A 972 -2.87 25.47 2.65
N VAL A 973 -1.58 25.39 2.33
CA VAL A 973 -0.62 26.49 2.50
C VAL A 973 0.35 26.46 1.33
N THR A 974 0.64 27.63 0.76
CA THR A 974 1.63 27.74 -0.31
C THR A 974 3.01 28.21 0.19
N HIS A 975 3.04 29.02 1.26
CA HIS A 975 4.27 29.55 1.87
C HIS A 975 4.32 29.12 3.33
N ARG A 976 5.34 28.33 3.71
CA ARG A 976 5.62 28.00 5.11
C ARG A 976 6.28 29.20 5.80
N GLU A 977 6.19 29.26 7.12
CA GLU A 977 7.01 30.20 7.91
C GLU A 977 8.49 29.84 7.72
N ASP A 978 9.23 30.73 7.04
CA ASP A 978 10.66 30.62 6.77
C ASP A 978 11.47 31.73 7.46
N GLU A 979 10.82 32.51 8.34
CA GLU A 979 11.48 33.56 9.12
C GLU A 979 12.64 32.99 9.95
N ALA A 980 13.72 33.79 10.00
CA ALA A 980 14.89 33.46 10.77
C ALA A 980 14.57 33.36 12.26
N ASN A 981 14.87 32.22 12.86
CA ASN A 981 14.70 32.02 14.29
C ASN A 981 15.94 31.37 14.92
N VAL A 982 16.05 31.45 16.25
CA VAL A 982 17.18 30.87 16.99
C VAL A 982 17.16 29.34 17.04
N THR A 983 15.99 28.72 16.80
CA THR A 983 15.84 27.26 16.84
C THR A 983 16.48 26.58 15.63
N GLN A 984 16.42 27.17 14.44
CA GLN A 984 17.04 26.62 13.22
C GLN A 984 18.56 26.38 13.36
N PRO A 985 19.40 27.38 13.65
CA PRO A 985 20.83 27.17 13.85
C PRO A 985 21.12 26.31 15.09
N GLY A 986 20.29 26.40 16.15
CA GLY A 986 20.41 25.54 17.33
C GLY A 986 20.20 24.05 16.99
N THR A 987 19.23 23.74 16.13
CA THR A 987 18.94 22.39 15.64
C THR A 987 20.06 21.85 14.75
N ILE A 988 20.58 22.63 13.81
CA ILE A 988 21.72 22.18 12.99
C ILE A 988 22.96 21.95 13.86
N ALA A 989 23.20 22.78 14.87
CA ALA A 989 24.34 22.62 15.74
C ALA A 989 24.24 21.39 16.67
N ASN A 990 23.05 21.06 17.18
CA ASN A 990 22.90 20.15 18.32
C ASN A 990 21.96 18.95 18.10
N SER A 991 21.32 18.81 16.94
CA SER A 991 20.41 17.68 16.71
C SER A 991 21.16 16.34 16.64
N HIS A 992 20.46 15.27 17.00
CA HIS A 992 20.93 13.90 16.79
C HIS A 992 21.29 13.66 15.33
N LEU A 993 20.46 14.16 14.40
CA LEU A 993 20.68 14.05 12.97
C LEU A 993 22.04 14.62 12.55
N THR A 994 22.38 15.85 12.95
CA THR A 994 23.69 16.44 12.61
C THR A 994 24.83 15.57 13.14
N GLY A 995 24.72 15.13 14.40
CA GLY A 995 25.73 14.25 14.99
C GLY A 995 25.88 12.90 14.28
N TRP A 996 24.85 12.43 13.58
CA TRP A 996 24.92 11.21 12.76
C TRP A 996 25.63 11.45 11.42
N VAL A 997 25.34 12.58 10.76
CA VAL A 997 25.88 12.86 9.41
C VAL A 997 27.30 13.43 9.44
N THR A 998 27.73 14.05 10.55
CA THR A 998 29.10 14.54 10.71
C THR A 998 30.06 13.47 11.20
N ARG A 999 29.55 12.40 11.83
CA ARG A 999 30.36 11.29 12.33
C ARG A 999 30.90 10.45 11.18
N LEU A 1000 32.20 10.20 11.19
CA LEU A 1000 32.88 9.35 10.21
C LEU A 1000 32.63 7.88 10.58
N THR A 1001 31.75 7.24 9.82
CA THR A 1001 31.35 5.83 9.94
C THR A 1001 31.81 5.02 8.73
N ASP A 1002 31.79 3.69 8.80
CA ASP A 1002 32.25 2.85 7.69
C ASP A 1002 31.34 2.93 6.45
N ASP A 1003 30.08 3.36 6.62
CA ASP A 1003 29.09 3.57 5.57
C ASP A 1003 28.98 5.04 5.10
N SER A 1004 29.90 5.92 5.49
CA SER A 1004 29.92 7.33 5.08
C SER A 1004 30.96 7.63 4.00
N GLU A 1005 30.56 8.34 2.93
CA GLU A 1005 31.50 8.83 1.90
C GLU A 1005 32.53 9.83 2.46
N LEU A 1006 32.22 10.54 3.56
CA LEU A 1006 33.18 11.46 4.21
C LEU A 1006 34.37 10.69 4.80
N THR A 1007 34.14 9.46 5.28
CA THR A 1007 35.21 8.57 5.75
C THR A 1007 36.13 8.16 4.61
N GLU A 1008 35.55 7.84 3.44
CA GLU A 1008 36.33 7.54 2.24
C GLU A 1008 37.14 8.76 1.77
N LEU A 1009 36.56 9.96 1.78
CA LEU A 1009 37.30 11.19 1.48
C LEU A 1009 38.48 11.39 2.44
N ALA A 1010 38.27 11.20 3.75
CA ALA A 1010 39.33 11.28 4.74
C ALA A 1010 40.43 10.25 4.48
N LEU A 1011 40.08 9.01 4.15
CA LEU A 1011 41.05 7.95 3.88
C LEU A 1011 41.83 8.18 2.58
N GLN A 1012 41.18 8.69 1.54
CA GLN A 1012 41.75 8.80 0.19
C GLN A 1012 42.56 10.09 -0.02
N ALA A 1013 42.23 11.19 0.67
CA ALA A 1013 42.92 12.47 0.50
C ALA A 1013 44.45 12.36 0.68
N SER A 1014 45.20 12.99 -0.21
CA SER A 1014 46.67 12.96 -0.20
C SER A 1014 47.28 14.02 0.74
N SER A 1015 46.49 15.03 1.13
CA SER A 1015 46.89 16.07 2.08
C SER A 1015 45.70 16.61 2.87
N ALA A 1016 45.94 17.21 4.04
CA ALA A 1016 44.89 17.88 4.82
C ALA A 1016 44.23 19.01 4.01
N LYS A 1017 45.00 19.72 3.19
CA LYS A 1017 44.51 20.77 2.29
C LYS A 1017 43.49 20.22 1.28
N GLU A 1018 43.78 19.07 0.68
CA GLU A 1018 42.88 18.41 -0.27
C GLU A 1018 41.59 17.95 0.41
N PHE A 1019 41.69 17.37 1.61
CA PHE A 1019 40.53 16.98 2.41
C PHE A 1019 39.64 18.18 2.74
N ILE A 1020 40.21 19.29 3.21
CA ILE A 1020 39.47 20.53 3.53
C ILE A 1020 38.75 21.05 2.29
N ALA A 1021 39.45 21.15 1.15
CA ALA A 1021 38.84 21.60 -0.10
C ALA A 1021 37.68 20.70 -0.52
N ALA A 1022 37.85 19.37 -0.43
CA ALA A 1022 36.80 18.41 -0.74
C ALA A 1022 35.57 18.56 0.17
N VAL A 1023 35.75 18.80 1.48
CA VAL A 1023 34.67 19.05 2.44
C VAL A 1023 33.90 20.33 2.08
N PHE A 1024 34.59 21.42 1.77
CA PHE A 1024 33.98 22.69 1.35
C PHE A 1024 33.21 22.56 0.03
N ILE A 1025 33.79 21.89 -0.97
CA ILE A 1025 33.13 21.63 -2.25
C ILE A 1025 31.87 20.78 -2.02
N ARG A 1026 31.95 19.75 -1.18
CA ARG A 1026 30.81 18.86 -0.93
C ARG A 1026 29.67 19.54 -0.19
N ILE A 1027 29.96 20.33 0.84
CA ILE A 1027 28.94 20.93 1.72
C ILE A 1027 28.42 22.26 1.16
N LEU A 1028 29.33 23.14 0.75
CA LEU A 1028 29.02 24.52 0.35
C LEU A 1028 29.13 24.76 -1.16
N SER A 1029 29.56 23.75 -1.94
CA SER A 1029 29.72 23.86 -3.39
C SER A 1029 30.72 24.93 -3.84
N ARG A 1030 31.67 25.33 -2.97
CA ARG A 1030 32.72 26.32 -3.25
C ARG A 1030 34.06 25.89 -2.65
N GLU A 1031 35.15 26.53 -3.07
CA GLU A 1031 36.43 26.40 -2.36
C GLU A 1031 36.37 27.16 -1.02
N PRO A 1032 37.18 26.76 -0.02
CA PRO A 1032 37.42 27.59 1.15
C PRO A 1032 38.19 28.86 0.77
N THR A 1033 37.96 29.94 1.51
CA THR A 1033 38.80 31.15 1.43
C THR A 1033 40.20 30.87 1.97
N THR A 1034 41.13 31.82 1.78
CA THR A 1034 42.49 31.66 2.30
C THR A 1034 42.50 31.60 3.83
N GLU A 1035 41.65 32.40 4.46
CA GLU A 1035 41.45 32.45 5.90
C GLU A 1035 40.81 31.16 6.42
N GLU A 1036 39.72 30.69 5.80
CA GLU A 1036 39.06 29.43 6.17
C GLU A 1036 40.04 28.25 6.05
N MET A 1037 40.76 28.16 4.92
CA MET A 1037 41.77 27.12 4.71
C MET A 1037 42.85 27.13 5.81
N SER A 1038 43.32 28.31 6.20
CA SER A 1038 44.33 28.44 7.27
C SER A 1038 43.82 27.91 8.61
N ILE A 1039 42.57 28.24 8.98
CA ILE A 1039 41.96 27.81 10.24
C ILE A 1039 41.85 26.28 10.30
N PHE A 1040 41.30 25.66 9.25
CA PHE A 1040 41.12 24.21 9.23
C PHE A 1040 42.44 23.44 9.11
N LEU A 1041 43.45 23.98 8.44
CA LEU A 1041 44.78 23.37 8.36
C LEU A 1041 45.45 23.28 9.73
N GLU A 1042 45.33 24.31 10.57
CA GLU A 1042 45.87 24.29 11.94
C GLU A 1042 45.33 23.10 12.76
N ILE A 1043 44.05 22.77 12.53
CA ILE A 1043 43.34 21.69 13.25
C ILE A 1043 43.65 20.31 12.65
N LEU A 1044 43.66 20.19 11.32
CA LEU A 1044 43.65 18.90 10.63
C LEU A 1044 45.02 18.42 10.14
N GLN A 1045 46.01 19.30 10.01
CA GLN A 1045 47.36 18.92 9.59
C GLN A 1045 48.08 18.04 10.64
N PRO A 1046 47.98 18.31 11.96
CA PRO A 1046 48.60 17.44 12.96
C PRO A 1046 48.03 16.02 12.91
N GLY A 1047 48.88 15.02 12.69
CA GLY A 1047 48.50 13.60 12.62
C GLY A 1047 47.84 13.17 11.31
N PHE A 1048 47.79 14.02 10.28
CA PHE A 1048 47.15 13.66 9.00
C PHE A 1048 47.84 12.46 8.30
N ASP A 1049 49.17 12.44 8.27
CA ASP A 1049 49.91 11.39 7.55
C ASP A 1049 49.78 10.03 8.24
N ASP A 1050 49.62 10.02 9.56
CA ASP A 1050 49.46 8.83 10.41
C ASP A 1050 47.98 8.51 10.71
N ARG A 1051 47.02 9.22 10.10
CA ARG A 1051 45.59 9.12 10.46
C ARG A 1051 44.95 7.75 10.17
N ARG A 1052 45.57 6.91 9.35
CA ARG A 1052 45.01 5.62 8.92
C ARG A 1052 45.37 4.57 9.96
N ALA A 1053 44.35 4.01 10.61
CA ALA A 1053 44.57 3.02 11.65
C ALA A 1053 44.91 1.65 11.04
N THR A 1054 45.81 0.90 11.68
CA THR A 1054 46.13 -0.48 11.30
C THR A 1054 45.19 -1.44 12.03
N VAL A 1055 43.93 -1.52 11.59
CA VAL A 1055 42.91 -2.35 12.24
C VAL A 1055 42.48 -3.50 11.33
N GLN A 1056 42.40 -4.70 11.92
CA GLN A 1056 41.77 -5.86 11.30
C GLN A 1056 40.27 -5.75 11.55
N LEU A 1057 39.48 -5.51 10.48
CA LEU A 1057 38.03 -5.37 10.59
C LEU A 1057 37.45 -6.62 11.27
N SER A 1058 36.85 -6.43 12.44
CA SER A 1058 36.07 -7.47 13.10
C SER A 1058 34.66 -7.49 12.51
N LEU A 1059 34.04 -8.67 12.43
CA LEU A 1059 32.64 -8.76 12.06
C LEU A 1059 31.82 -7.90 13.05
N PRO A 1060 30.85 -7.10 12.58
CA PRO A 1060 30.02 -6.32 13.47
C PRO A 1060 29.38 -7.22 14.51
N ALA A 1061 29.40 -6.76 15.76
CA ALA A 1061 28.72 -7.48 16.83
C ALA A 1061 27.22 -7.52 16.48
N PRO A 1062 26.54 -8.67 16.67
CA PRO A 1062 25.10 -8.72 16.46
C PRO A 1062 24.39 -7.68 17.33
N PRO A 1063 23.26 -7.13 16.87
CA PRO A 1063 22.50 -6.12 17.62
C PRO A 1063 22.13 -6.64 19.02
N ALA A 1064 22.16 -5.73 20.00
CA ALA A 1064 21.94 -6.06 21.41
C ALA A 1064 20.52 -6.58 21.69
N SER A 1065 19.53 -6.14 20.90
CA SER A 1065 18.16 -6.63 20.98
C SER A 1065 17.74 -7.42 19.74
N ARG A 1066 17.06 -8.54 20.01
CA ARG A 1066 16.54 -9.50 19.02
C ARG A 1066 15.03 -9.69 19.15
N GLY A 1067 14.29 -8.62 19.44
CA GLY A 1067 12.83 -8.63 19.54
C GLY A 1067 12.23 -7.40 18.87
N PHE A 1068 10.89 -7.39 18.71
CA PHE A 1068 10.16 -6.29 18.07
C PHE A 1068 9.08 -5.75 19.00
N ALA A 1069 9.02 -4.43 19.14
CA ALA A 1069 7.87 -3.75 19.72
C ALA A 1069 6.88 -3.44 18.59
N THR A 1070 5.61 -3.81 18.78
CA THR A 1070 4.56 -3.62 17.78
C THR A 1070 3.21 -3.39 18.47
N TRP A 1071 2.20 -2.99 17.71
CA TRP A 1071 0.85 -2.77 18.18
C TRP A 1071 0.28 -3.96 18.97
N SER A 1072 0.56 -5.19 18.57
CA SER A 1072 0.01 -6.37 19.24
C SER A 1072 0.58 -6.62 20.64
N ASN A 1073 1.77 -6.11 20.97
CA ASN A 1073 2.47 -6.39 22.23
C ASN A 1073 2.81 -5.14 23.04
N HIS A 1074 2.29 -3.97 22.66
CA HIS A 1074 2.70 -2.69 23.21
C HIS A 1074 2.37 -2.48 24.71
N PHE A 1075 1.57 -3.36 25.32
CA PHE A 1075 1.33 -3.39 26.77
C PHE A 1075 2.38 -4.19 27.56
N ASP A 1076 3.26 -4.94 26.90
CA ASP A 1076 4.32 -5.69 27.56
C ASP A 1076 5.45 -4.75 28.04
N VAL A 1077 5.92 -4.97 29.28
CA VAL A 1077 6.99 -4.16 29.87
C VAL A 1077 8.32 -4.33 29.12
N LYS A 1078 8.58 -5.52 28.54
CA LYS A 1078 9.79 -5.79 27.75
C LYS A 1078 9.79 -5.01 26.43
N ALA A 1079 8.63 -4.83 25.79
CA ALA A 1079 8.51 -3.99 24.60
C ALA A 1079 8.90 -2.53 24.89
N ASN A 1080 8.47 -2.00 26.04
CA ASN A 1080 8.86 -0.66 26.49
C ASN A 1080 10.36 -0.56 26.82
N ALA A 1081 10.95 -1.61 27.42
CA ALA A 1081 12.37 -1.64 27.73
C ALA A 1081 13.24 -1.63 26.46
N LEU A 1082 12.85 -2.40 25.44
CA LEU A 1082 13.50 -2.39 24.13
C LEU A 1082 13.48 -1.00 23.50
N MET A 1083 12.31 -0.37 23.40
CA MET A 1083 12.23 0.94 22.73
C MET A 1083 13.06 2.02 23.43
N ARG A 1084 13.14 2.00 24.76
CA ARG A 1084 14.02 2.88 25.53
C ARG A 1084 15.51 2.59 25.32
N GLU A 1085 15.87 1.35 25.00
CA GLU A 1085 17.24 1.01 24.61
C GLU A 1085 17.56 1.56 23.22
N LEU A 1086 16.66 1.35 22.24
CA LEU A 1086 16.78 1.92 20.91
C LEU A 1086 16.84 3.45 20.93
N GLU A 1087 16.02 4.12 21.74
CA GLU A 1087 16.10 5.58 21.95
C GLU A 1087 17.48 6.02 22.45
N ARG A 1088 18.12 5.25 23.34
CA ARG A 1088 19.48 5.54 23.81
C ARG A 1088 20.53 5.28 22.73
N GLU A 1089 20.39 4.24 21.93
CA GLU A 1089 21.27 3.96 20.80
C GLU A 1089 21.20 5.07 19.74
N VAL A 1090 19.98 5.47 19.38
CA VAL A 1090 19.68 6.61 18.50
C VAL A 1090 20.29 7.90 19.07
N ALA A 1091 20.15 8.12 20.38
CA ALA A 1091 20.74 9.28 21.03
C ALA A 1091 22.27 9.31 20.94
N ASN A 1092 22.92 8.16 21.10
CA ASN A 1092 24.38 8.01 21.01
C ASN A 1092 24.90 8.13 19.57
N GLY A 1093 24.06 7.83 18.56
CA GLY A 1093 24.42 7.83 17.15
C GLY A 1093 25.20 6.60 16.69
N PRO A 1094 25.52 6.50 15.38
CA PRO A 1094 26.13 5.32 14.78
C PRO A 1094 27.56 5.07 15.29
N GLN A 1095 28.04 3.83 15.23
CA GLN A 1095 29.41 3.52 15.65
C GLN A 1095 30.43 4.20 14.73
N PRO A 1096 31.42 4.93 15.28
CA PRO A 1096 32.44 5.55 14.46
C PRO A 1096 33.38 4.52 13.81
N THR A 1097 33.94 4.88 12.66
CA THR A 1097 34.91 4.03 11.96
C THR A 1097 36.14 3.77 12.81
N GLN A 1098 36.63 2.53 12.76
CA GLN A 1098 37.92 2.14 13.33
C GLN A 1098 39.07 2.23 12.31
N ARG A 1099 38.79 2.65 11.06
CA ARG A 1099 39.78 2.78 9.98
C ARG A 1099 40.63 4.06 10.09
N LEU A 1100 40.20 4.98 10.95
CA LEU A 1100 40.88 6.24 11.23
C LEU A 1100 41.30 6.31 12.70
N GLU A 1101 42.46 6.91 12.96
CA GLU A 1101 42.95 7.20 14.30
C GLU A 1101 41.98 8.14 15.02
N SER A 1102 41.62 7.77 16.25
CA SER A 1102 40.47 8.35 16.96
C SER A 1102 40.59 9.86 17.22
N GLU A 1103 41.79 10.33 17.58
CA GLU A 1103 42.03 11.75 17.82
C GLU A 1103 41.95 12.60 16.54
N TRP A 1104 42.51 12.10 15.43
CA TRP A 1104 42.44 12.81 14.15
C TRP A 1104 41.01 12.79 13.59
N ARG A 1105 40.33 11.63 13.69
CA ARG A 1105 38.92 11.47 13.31
C ARG A 1105 38.02 12.50 13.99
N GLN A 1106 38.14 12.65 15.32
CA GLN A 1106 37.31 13.62 16.07
C GLN A 1106 37.53 15.06 15.59
N ARG A 1107 38.79 15.47 15.35
CA ARG A 1107 39.07 16.79 14.78
C ARG A 1107 38.49 16.99 13.38
N ALA A 1108 38.51 15.94 12.55
CA ALA A 1108 37.89 15.96 11.23
C ALA A 1108 36.36 16.08 11.32
N GLU A 1109 35.72 15.37 12.24
CA GLU A 1109 34.28 15.47 12.53
C GLU A 1109 33.90 16.88 12.98
N ASP A 1110 34.68 17.51 13.88
CA ASP A 1110 34.48 18.89 14.31
C ASP A 1110 34.62 19.89 13.16
N ALA A 1111 35.60 19.66 12.27
CA ALA A 1111 35.80 20.50 11.09
C ALA A 1111 34.62 20.40 10.11
N ILE A 1112 34.15 19.19 9.82
CA ILE A 1112 32.96 18.94 8.99
C ILE A 1112 31.73 19.62 9.61
N TRP A 1113 31.54 19.46 10.93
CA TRP A 1113 30.46 20.09 11.66
C TRP A 1113 30.49 21.62 11.54
N ALA A 1114 31.67 22.23 11.63
CA ALA A 1114 31.82 23.68 11.50
C ALA A 1114 31.44 24.18 10.09
N VAL A 1115 31.86 23.48 9.03
CA VAL A 1115 31.52 23.82 7.64
C VAL A 1115 30.01 23.65 7.39
N MET A 1116 29.40 22.62 7.95
CA MET A 1116 27.95 22.35 7.84
C MET A 1116 27.09 23.40 8.58
N ASN A 1117 27.63 23.99 9.65
CA ASN A 1117 26.97 25.08 10.39
C ASN A 1117 27.20 26.47 9.79
N ALA A 1118 27.91 26.58 8.66
CA ALA A 1118 28.05 27.84 7.95
C ALA A 1118 26.67 28.35 7.48
N PRO A 1119 26.33 29.64 7.63
CA PRO A 1119 25.05 30.19 7.18
C PRO A 1119 24.74 29.89 5.71
N GLU A 1120 25.76 29.84 4.86
CA GLU A 1120 25.64 29.53 3.43
C GLU A 1120 25.10 28.13 3.15
N PHE A 1121 25.21 27.19 4.09
CA PHE A 1121 24.63 25.86 3.93
C PHE A 1121 23.11 25.93 3.75
N GLN A 1122 22.43 26.81 4.49
CA GLN A 1122 20.96 26.88 4.58
C GLN A 1122 20.33 27.83 3.56
N VAL A 1123 21.13 28.43 2.68
CA VAL A 1123 20.68 29.50 1.78
C VAL A 1123 20.83 29.09 0.31
N ILE A 1124 19.83 29.44 -0.48
CA ILE A 1124 19.79 29.37 -1.94
C ILE A 1124 20.11 30.78 -2.43
N GLN A 1125 21.34 30.95 -2.95
CA GLN A 1125 21.89 32.23 -3.42
C GLN A 1125 22.01 32.31 -4.92
#